data_AF-A0A0H2SNT3-F1
#
_entry.id   AF-A0A0H2SNT3-F1
#
_cell.length_a   1.000
_cell.length_b   1.000
_cell.length_c   1.000
_cell.angle_alpha   90.00
_cell.angle_beta   90.00
_cell.angle_gamma   90.00
#
_symmetry.space_group_name_H-M   'P 1'
#
loop_
_entity.id
_entity.type
_entity.pdbx_description
1 polymer ?
#
loop_
_entity_poly.entity_id
_entity_poly.type
_entity_poly.pdbx_seq_one_letter_code
_entity_poly.pdbx_strand_id
1 'polypeptide(L)'
;MRALQLCLLVVLGFFPAVFALHESEAGVVDWHKPLIGVPLTYSHSLSPTLHRFSAGRLRKSTQSIILTATEANVLAAVNPVDGELVWRFAFEPEDPIVSYRAHGDVVCVLSGPGGSTFRTFETANGNLIAERRLHKPSFGRLFEPVDLGVHMSFVDSNFTNLSPTTDLFVLTDGYTVRRLDSGSGRIKWEWSAEDQGSLVVYSRIARTSSAVYVIGLAKSFASYTLHVHALSPSTGEVISNAHIPSSIYNGLTDFLLISDATKEDDTPHIVWLEKGSMRHIMLTPQLNEKSLVIKGVTYKSILNIGLNERGYFVALKDDGAARVMRIDAEGTRVNPAFEFPESESSDRYSDSLYAGGLDKDGIPHIGRVYWTHVFQTAGAQIFSPLSAHGKGMITGFTFPFATNLHGIIHHIAFDAAQPAETVVLGRFVLTTGTGAVQLWQQDKVQWTREESLSEIKVTEMIELPEKKTVTSHINVENETMSARLSRQLLDMKFPSYLISFVKRFATGSYASVSTSAAAEGDSAESLFRDEFGFRKVIVAATGRGNVFGIDSGNGAILWSRILGLGVAAERGGHHVPFKMFVTKTVSDGETPRVALVTQRLSKSGLVDAVVFNLDALTGEDVLGKSSTHDVLNGEEVVPGEILDVFMLENDRTIVLVDKYLQIHLYPDNKETRTTFESLASKLHFPLKATDRILGHQISPKPRAISGKFNAYSTWTMALPAGEEILSQFSPPSEPIASFGKVLGDRRTLYKYLNPAITGLITTSRGTEQPTCGLYVVDGGKGTVLYHAVLPSVNGACNIKAAMAENWLVYIYYDDEISSAVQAKGYRAVSVEFYEGKQINDKTRSSEASIYSNTSANVQIYQQGFVFPYEVTTMTTSKTKFGIATKDLIVANRRGQIQTLPRRIFDPRRPKGKPTTEEQEEMLFQYDPLIPDDSRRVISHNYKFARIDRIITSPAVLESTSLVFAYGLDLFSSRIAPSKTFDVLNENFNKAQLVLTIGGLAAAIMIARPRVKRKRLMERWYHSQ
;
A
#
# COMPACT_ATOMS: atom_id res chain seq x y z
N MET A 1 60.93 1.60 8.02
CA MET A 1 60.02 0.56 7.45
C MET A 1 59.34 -0.30 8.51
N ARG A 2 60.04 -0.91 9.48
CA ARG A 2 59.40 -1.75 10.52
C ARG A 2 58.40 -1.01 11.44
N ALA A 3 58.63 0.28 11.72
CA ALA A 3 57.68 1.10 12.49
C ALA A 3 56.40 1.45 11.71
N LEU A 4 56.47 1.56 10.37
CA LEU A 4 55.31 1.84 9.53
C LEU A 4 54.42 0.60 9.37
N GLN A 5 55.02 -0.61 9.32
CA GLN A 5 54.28 -1.87 9.33
C GLN A 5 53.60 -2.14 10.68
N LEU A 6 54.21 -1.75 11.80
CA LEU A 6 53.60 -1.90 13.12
C LEU A 6 52.43 -0.93 13.32
N CYS A 7 52.55 0.32 12.86
CA CYS A 7 51.44 1.28 12.89
C CYS A 7 50.27 0.84 11.98
N LEU A 8 50.53 0.23 10.82
CA LEU A 8 49.45 -0.27 9.94
C LEU A 8 48.68 -1.45 10.58
N LEU A 9 49.38 -2.33 11.29
CA LEU A 9 48.78 -3.46 12.03
C LEU A 9 47.98 -3.02 13.27
N VAL A 10 48.42 -1.96 13.95
CA VAL A 10 47.69 -1.38 15.10
C VAL A 10 46.45 -0.60 14.63
N VAL A 11 46.53 0.13 13.50
CA VAL A 11 45.37 0.82 12.91
C VAL A 11 44.31 -0.17 12.40
N LEU A 12 44.72 -1.34 11.89
CA LEU A 12 43.79 -2.42 11.53
C LEU A 12 43.14 -3.11 12.76
N GLY A 13 43.72 -2.98 13.96
CA GLY A 13 43.18 -3.51 15.20
C GLY A 13 42.14 -2.63 15.90
N PHE A 14 42.00 -1.36 15.47
CA PHE A 14 41.04 -0.40 16.04
C PHE A 14 39.77 -0.21 15.20
N PHE A 15 39.65 -0.89 14.06
CA PHE A 15 38.34 -1.04 13.43
C PHE A 15 37.54 -2.03 14.26
N PRO A 16 36.40 -1.63 14.85
CA PRO A 16 35.47 -2.63 15.34
C PRO A 16 35.08 -3.46 14.12
N ALA A 17 35.50 -4.72 14.08
CA ALA A 17 34.92 -5.70 13.19
C ALA A 17 33.49 -5.93 13.70
N VAL A 18 32.59 -5.00 13.38
CA VAL A 18 31.15 -5.20 13.52
C VAL A 18 30.82 -6.23 12.45
N PHE A 19 30.89 -7.51 12.82
CA PHE A 19 30.27 -8.58 12.05
C PHE A 19 28.75 -8.44 12.20
N ALA A 20 28.17 -7.44 11.53
CA ALA A 20 26.77 -7.49 11.12
C ALA A 20 26.67 -8.56 10.03
N LEU A 21 25.63 -9.40 10.08
CA LEU A 21 25.67 -10.71 9.43
C LEU A 21 25.98 -10.60 7.92
N HIS A 22 25.45 -9.61 7.18
CA HIS A 22 25.87 -9.29 5.80
C HIS A 22 25.53 -7.84 5.37
N GLU A 23 26.33 -6.82 5.74
CA GLU A 23 26.15 -5.44 5.19
C GLU A 23 26.21 -5.42 3.65
N SER A 24 27.01 -6.32 3.07
CA SER A 24 27.14 -6.49 1.62
C SER A 24 25.87 -6.93 0.89
N GLU A 25 24.87 -7.44 1.61
CA GLU A 25 23.59 -7.89 1.02
C GLU A 25 22.54 -6.76 1.01
N ALA A 26 22.70 -5.73 1.85
CA ALA A 26 21.73 -4.65 1.97
C ALA A 26 21.64 -3.84 0.66
N GLY A 27 20.44 -3.72 0.11
CA GLY A 27 20.17 -3.08 -1.18
C GLY A 27 20.50 -3.95 -2.40
N VAL A 28 21.00 -5.18 -2.20
CA VAL A 28 21.30 -6.13 -3.28
C VAL A 28 20.21 -7.20 -3.36
N VAL A 29 19.81 -7.71 -2.20
CA VAL A 29 18.86 -8.83 -2.04
C VAL A 29 17.44 -8.36 -1.72
N ASP A 30 17.33 -7.08 -1.38
CA ASP A 30 16.13 -6.45 -0.87
C ASP A 30 15.96 -5.04 -1.45
N TRP A 31 14.71 -4.59 -1.48
CA TRP A 31 14.36 -3.24 -1.90
C TRP A 31 13.16 -2.73 -1.12
N HIS A 32 13.09 -1.41 -0.98
CA HIS A 32 11.99 -0.70 -0.32
C HIS A 32 11.50 0.41 -1.24
N LYS A 33 10.19 0.46 -1.48
CA LYS A 33 9.53 1.52 -2.23
C LYS A 33 8.58 2.29 -1.31
N PRO A 34 8.96 3.48 -0.83
CA PRO A 34 8.09 4.30 -0.01
C PRO A 34 7.02 5.00 -0.87
N LEU A 35 5.75 4.81 -0.50
CA LEU A 35 4.61 5.48 -1.13
C LEU A 35 3.95 6.44 -0.15
N ILE A 36 3.11 7.34 -0.63
CA ILE A 36 2.42 8.33 0.21
C ILE A 36 0.93 8.04 0.35
N GLY A 37 0.38 7.18 -0.50
CA GLY A 37 -1.06 6.98 -0.60
C GLY A 37 -1.65 7.81 -1.73
N VAL A 38 -2.87 7.47 -2.17
CA VAL A 38 -3.52 8.23 -3.22
C VAL A 38 -3.92 9.62 -2.70
N PRO A 39 -3.54 10.71 -3.38
CA PRO A 39 -3.92 12.06 -2.95
C PRO A 39 -5.43 12.27 -2.88
N LEU A 40 -5.87 12.97 -1.83
CA LEU A 40 -7.24 13.45 -1.73
C LEU A 40 -7.45 14.57 -2.75
N THR A 41 -8.51 14.56 -3.54
CA THR A 41 -8.73 15.58 -4.59
C THR A 41 -10.07 16.29 -4.50
N TYR A 42 -10.95 15.88 -3.57
CA TYR A 42 -12.31 16.40 -3.47
C TYR A 42 -12.40 17.82 -2.87
N SER A 43 -11.36 18.29 -2.17
CA SER A 43 -11.30 19.63 -1.59
C SER A 43 -9.93 20.27 -1.78
N HIS A 44 -9.91 21.56 -2.08
CA HIS A 44 -8.70 22.38 -2.19
C HIS A 44 -7.86 22.41 -0.89
N SER A 45 -8.50 22.24 0.28
CA SER A 45 -7.81 22.24 1.58
C SER A 45 -6.97 20.98 1.83
N LEU A 46 -7.16 19.95 0.99
CA LEU A 46 -6.55 18.63 1.10
C LEU A 46 -5.85 18.19 -0.20
N SER A 47 -6.16 18.84 -1.32
CA SER A 47 -5.62 18.47 -2.63
C SER A 47 -4.15 18.81 -2.78
N PRO A 48 -3.43 18.14 -3.71
CA PRO A 48 -2.02 18.44 -3.97
C PRO A 48 -1.79 19.91 -4.29
N THR A 49 -0.76 20.51 -3.70
CA THR A 49 -0.36 21.89 -3.97
C THR A 49 1.15 21.98 -4.20
N LEU A 50 1.55 22.86 -5.11
CA LEU A 50 2.95 23.22 -5.28
C LEU A 50 3.27 24.39 -4.35
N HIS A 51 4.18 24.16 -3.41
CA HIS A 51 4.61 25.18 -2.45
C HIS A 51 6.07 25.53 -2.67
N ARG A 52 6.37 26.84 -2.72
CA ARG A 52 7.73 27.37 -2.87
C ARG A 52 8.16 28.04 -1.56
N PHE A 53 9.37 27.73 -1.11
CA PHE A 53 9.92 28.28 0.12
C PHE A 53 11.43 28.59 -0.04
N SER A 54 11.95 29.46 0.81
CA SER A 54 13.38 29.80 0.82
C SER A 54 14.18 28.78 1.62
N ALA A 55 15.25 28.26 1.02
CA ALA A 55 16.10 27.20 1.58
C ALA A 55 17.60 27.57 1.56
N GLY A 56 18.40 26.84 2.36
CA GLY A 56 19.87 26.97 2.45
C GLY A 56 20.38 27.87 3.58
N ARG A 57 21.70 27.80 3.85
CA ARG A 57 22.41 28.44 5.00
C ARG A 57 22.27 29.98 5.09
N LEU A 58 21.72 30.62 4.05
CA LEU A 58 21.44 32.05 3.96
C LEU A 58 20.04 32.36 3.36
N ARG A 59 19.18 31.35 3.15
CA ARG A 59 17.83 31.48 2.56
C ARG A 59 17.76 32.25 1.21
N LYS A 60 18.86 32.23 0.43
CA LYS A 60 18.98 32.92 -0.87
C LYS A 60 18.50 32.08 -2.08
N SER A 61 18.22 30.80 -1.88
CA SER A 61 17.75 29.89 -2.93
C SER A 61 16.31 29.49 -2.66
N THR A 62 15.47 29.47 -3.69
CA THR A 62 14.09 28.99 -3.59
C THR A 62 14.01 27.52 -3.97
N GLN A 63 13.35 26.72 -3.14
CA GLN A 63 13.01 25.32 -3.43
C GLN A 63 11.49 25.19 -3.55
N SER A 64 11.05 24.23 -4.37
CA SER A 64 9.64 23.90 -4.55
C SER A 64 9.41 22.46 -4.10
N ILE A 65 8.28 22.20 -3.45
CA ILE A 65 7.82 20.86 -3.07
C ILE A 65 6.36 20.69 -3.47
N ILE A 66 5.94 19.44 -3.67
CA ILE A 66 4.54 19.06 -3.83
C ILE A 66 4.05 18.59 -2.47
N LEU A 67 3.14 19.33 -1.85
CA LEU A 67 2.48 18.95 -0.61
C LEU A 67 1.15 18.26 -0.92
N THR A 68 0.83 17.21 -0.19
CA THR A 68 -0.43 16.50 -0.36
C THR A 68 -0.85 15.77 0.91
N ALA A 69 -2.15 15.80 1.18
CA ALA A 69 -2.80 14.85 2.07
C ALA A 69 -3.34 13.67 1.26
N THR A 70 -3.35 12.46 1.83
CA THR A 70 -3.71 11.23 1.11
C THR A 70 -4.78 10.42 1.83
N GLU A 71 -5.44 9.53 1.10
CA GLU A 71 -6.45 8.58 1.62
C GLU A 71 -5.87 7.63 2.68
N ALA A 72 -4.55 7.41 2.66
CA ALA A 72 -3.85 6.62 3.67
C ALA A 72 -3.66 7.36 5.02
N ASN A 73 -4.20 8.58 5.15
CA ASN A 73 -4.04 9.50 6.27
C ASN A 73 -2.57 9.95 6.46
N VAL A 74 -1.92 10.31 5.35
CA VAL A 74 -0.52 10.75 5.32
C VAL A 74 -0.45 12.17 4.78
N LEU A 75 0.35 13.01 5.44
CA LEU A 75 0.82 14.26 4.85
C LEU A 75 2.23 14.02 4.30
N ALA A 76 2.45 14.34 3.03
CA ALA A 76 3.75 14.14 2.40
C ALA A 76 4.22 15.34 1.58
N ALA A 77 5.53 15.47 1.48
CA ALA A 77 6.23 16.35 0.57
C ALA A 77 7.01 15.53 -0.45
N VAL A 78 6.73 15.76 -1.73
CA VAL A 78 7.41 15.11 -2.87
C VAL A 78 8.24 16.14 -3.61
N ASN A 79 9.44 15.76 -4.04
CA ASN A 79 10.31 16.60 -4.83
C ASN A 79 9.76 16.69 -6.26
N PRO A 80 9.47 17.89 -6.79
CA PRO A 80 8.97 18.04 -8.14
C PRO A 80 10.01 17.64 -9.21
N VAL A 81 11.32 17.63 -8.91
CA VAL A 81 12.34 17.36 -9.93
C VAL A 81 12.38 15.89 -10.34
N ASP A 82 12.45 14.98 -9.37
CA ASP A 82 12.67 13.54 -9.56
C ASP A 82 11.47 12.69 -9.07
N GLY A 83 10.52 13.30 -8.37
CA GLY A 83 9.41 12.59 -7.77
C GLY A 83 9.81 11.81 -6.52
N GLU A 84 10.99 12.02 -5.94
CA GLU A 84 11.39 11.35 -4.71
C GLU A 84 10.62 11.89 -3.49
N LEU A 85 10.44 11.03 -2.49
CA LEU A 85 9.84 11.40 -1.23
C LEU A 85 10.83 12.23 -0.41
N VAL A 86 10.49 13.49 -0.11
CA VAL A 86 11.32 14.34 0.77
C VAL A 86 11.07 13.96 2.22
N TRP A 87 9.80 13.96 2.63
CA TRP A 87 9.35 13.54 3.95
C TRP A 87 7.87 13.18 3.91
N ARG A 88 7.43 12.39 4.88
CA ARG A 88 6.02 12.13 5.15
C ARG A 88 5.76 11.94 6.63
N PHE A 89 4.54 12.20 7.04
CA PHE A 89 4.03 11.95 8.37
C PHE A 89 2.72 11.17 8.26
N ALA A 90 2.69 9.95 8.80
CA ALA A 90 1.50 9.11 8.83
C ALA A 90 0.73 9.38 10.13
N PHE A 91 -0.52 9.78 10.02
CA PHE A 91 -1.40 10.05 11.15
C PHE A 91 -2.14 8.78 11.57
N GLU A 92 -2.48 8.69 12.85
CA GLU A 92 -3.26 7.59 13.40
C GLU A 92 -4.68 7.57 12.79
N PRO A 93 -5.32 6.40 12.59
CA PRO A 93 -6.64 6.31 11.98
C PRO A 93 -7.73 7.16 12.67
N GLU A 94 -7.60 7.39 13.98
CA GLU A 94 -8.54 8.17 14.80
C GLU A 94 -8.29 9.69 14.71
N ASP A 95 -7.20 10.13 14.08
CA ASP A 95 -6.79 11.53 13.94
C ASP A 95 -6.67 11.91 12.45
N PRO A 96 -7.76 11.83 11.66
CA PRO A 96 -7.74 12.08 10.22
C PRO A 96 -7.30 13.50 9.89
N ILE A 97 -6.53 13.70 8.82
CA ILE A 97 -6.20 15.04 8.30
C ILE A 97 -7.47 15.71 7.79
N VAL A 98 -7.76 16.90 8.31
CA VAL A 98 -8.94 17.69 7.95
C VAL A 98 -8.59 18.83 7.00
N SER A 99 -7.47 19.50 7.23
CA SER A 99 -6.97 20.58 6.38
C SER A 99 -5.49 20.79 6.61
N TYR A 100 -4.75 21.13 5.57
CA TYR A 100 -3.37 21.60 5.70
C TYR A 100 -3.18 22.93 4.95
N ARG A 101 -2.19 23.71 5.39
CA ARG A 101 -1.80 24.95 4.72
C ARG A 101 -0.33 25.26 4.92
N ALA A 102 0.37 25.53 3.82
CA ALA A 102 1.77 25.93 3.83
C ALA A 102 1.92 27.45 3.79
N HIS A 103 2.91 27.98 4.50
CA HIS A 103 3.28 29.38 4.47
C HIS A 103 4.77 29.51 4.83
N GLY A 104 5.56 30.11 3.95
CA GLY A 104 7.01 30.21 4.15
C GLY A 104 7.66 28.84 4.37
N ASP A 105 8.40 28.71 5.47
CA ASP A 105 9.13 27.51 5.87
C ASP A 105 8.34 26.56 6.79
N VAL A 106 7.03 26.79 6.98
CA VAL A 106 6.16 25.93 7.80
C VAL A 106 4.92 25.42 7.05
N VAL A 107 4.48 24.21 7.45
CA VAL A 107 3.21 23.60 7.04
C VAL A 107 2.37 23.37 8.28
N CYS A 108 1.22 24.03 8.38
CA CYS A 108 0.26 23.86 9.46
C CYS A 108 -0.83 22.86 9.06
N VAL A 109 -1.27 22.04 10.01
CA VAL A 109 -2.23 20.96 9.80
C VAL A 109 -3.25 20.95 10.93
N LEU A 110 -4.51 20.74 10.55
CA LEU A 110 -5.60 20.42 11.46
C LEU A 110 -6.04 18.99 11.20
N SER A 111 -6.13 18.23 12.30
CA SER A 111 -6.40 16.79 12.28
C SER A 111 -7.35 16.40 13.40
N GLY A 112 -7.99 15.26 13.23
CA GLY A 112 -8.98 14.72 14.16
C GLY A 112 -10.38 15.35 13.98
N PRO A 113 -11.41 14.76 14.61
CA PRO A 113 -12.78 15.22 14.49
C PRO A 113 -12.94 16.73 14.75
N GLY A 114 -13.52 17.45 13.80
CA GLY A 114 -13.70 18.92 13.85
C GLY A 114 -12.40 19.74 13.92
N GLY A 115 -11.23 19.17 13.59
CA GLY A 115 -9.93 19.83 13.70
C GLY A 115 -9.39 19.86 15.13
N SER A 116 -9.57 18.78 15.90
CA SER A 116 -9.22 18.68 17.32
C SER A 116 -7.73 18.90 17.65
N THR A 117 -6.83 18.60 16.71
CA THR A 117 -5.39 18.67 16.89
C THR A 117 -4.77 19.59 15.86
N PHE A 118 -4.01 20.57 16.33
CA PHE A 118 -3.19 21.45 15.52
C PHE A 118 -1.74 20.97 15.53
N ARG A 119 -1.11 20.91 14.35
CA ARG A 119 0.30 20.58 14.19
C ARG A 119 0.98 21.54 13.22
N THR A 120 2.27 21.77 13.45
CA THR A 120 3.11 22.56 12.55
C THR A 120 4.37 21.76 12.23
N PHE A 121 4.69 21.67 10.95
CA PHE A 121 5.85 20.96 10.41
C PHE A 121 6.79 21.94 9.71
N GLU A 122 8.08 21.67 9.77
CA GLU A 122 9.08 22.35 8.94
C GLU A 122 8.96 21.88 7.49
N THR A 123 8.78 22.81 6.55
CA THR A 123 8.53 22.52 5.13
C THR A 123 9.67 21.71 4.48
N ALA A 124 10.92 21.94 4.88
CA ALA A 124 12.09 21.36 4.22
C ALA A 124 12.31 19.87 4.53
N ASN A 125 12.03 19.43 5.76
CA ASN A 125 12.39 18.10 6.25
C ASN A 125 11.26 17.37 7.00
N GLY A 126 10.12 18.03 7.23
CA GLY A 126 8.96 17.43 7.88
C GLY A 126 9.08 17.30 9.39
N ASN A 127 10.04 17.99 10.03
CA ASN A 127 10.16 17.96 11.49
C ASN A 127 8.91 18.57 12.13
N LEU A 128 8.35 17.89 13.13
CA LEU A 128 7.26 18.42 13.93
C LEU A 128 7.79 19.53 14.84
N ILE A 129 7.33 20.75 14.63
CA ILE A 129 7.70 21.96 15.39
C ILE A 129 6.80 22.09 16.63
N ALA A 130 5.49 21.99 16.43
CA ALA A 130 4.50 22.15 17.49
C ALA A 130 3.33 21.18 17.30
N GLU A 131 2.81 20.66 18.40
CA GLU A 131 1.56 19.92 18.46
C GLU A 131 0.71 20.45 19.62
N ARG A 132 -0.56 20.74 19.35
CA ARG A 132 -1.51 21.23 20.36
C ARG A 132 -2.87 20.59 20.17
N ARG A 133 -3.40 19.99 21.23
CA ARG A 133 -4.81 19.61 21.31
C ARG A 133 -5.66 20.87 21.55
N LEU A 134 -6.52 21.22 20.61
CA LEU A 134 -7.41 22.38 20.67
C LEU A 134 -8.72 22.07 21.41
N HIS A 135 -9.27 20.87 21.20
CA HIS A 135 -10.43 20.34 21.94
C HIS A 135 -10.37 18.82 22.01
N LYS A 136 -11.20 18.19 22.85
CA LYS A 136 -11.27 16.73 22.93
C LYS A 136 -11.88 16.17 21.64
N PRO A 137 -11.34 15.09 21.04
CA PRO A 137 -11.92 14.45 19.85
C PRO A 137 -13.40 14.09 19.98
N SER A 138 -13.83 13.71 21.18
CA SER A 138 -15.23 13.37 21.50
C SER A 138 -16.20 14.54 21.35
N PHE A 139 -15.72 15.79 21.35
CA PHE A 139 -16.54 16.98 21.16
C PHE A 139 -16.58 17.44 19.71
N GLY A 140 -15.70 16.93 18.85
CA GLY A 140 -15.65 17.32 17.44
C GLY A 140 -16.86 16.82 16.67
N ARG A 141 -17.52 17.73 15.95
CA ARG A 141 -18.59 17.40 15.01
C ARG A 141 -18.00 16.73 13.78
N LEU A 142 -18.67 15.67 13.33
CA LEU A 142 -18.36 15.00 12.07
C LEU A 142 -19.16 15.68 10.97
N PHE A 143 -18.46 16.42 10.12
CA PHE A 143 -19.04 17.05 8.94
C PHE A 143 -18.74 16.21 7.69
N GLU A 144 -19.63 16.33 6.69
CA GLU A 144 -19.39 15.81 5.34
C GLU A 144 -19.56 16.98 4.36
N PRO A 145 -18.50 17.39 3.63
CA PRO A 145 -17.14 16.85 3.66
C PRO A 145 -16.38 17.15 4.96
N VAL A 146 -15.31 16.40 5.24
CA VAL A 146 -14.58 16.44 6.52
C VAL A 146 -13.97 17.80 6.84
N ASP A 147 -13.61 18.59 5.82
CA ASP A 147 -13.01 19.93 5.94
C ASP A 147 -14.04 21.06 6.18
N LEU A 148 -15.34 20.76 6.16
CA LEU A 148 -16.38 21.71 6.54
C LEU A 148 -16.21 22.11 8.02
N GLY A 149 -16.35 23.40 8.31
CA GLY A 149 -16.18 23.91 9.67
C GLY A 149 -14.73 24.17 10.06
N VAL A 150 -13.78 24.02 9.14
CA VAL A 150 -12.35 24.17 9.39
C VAL A 150 -11.68 25.08 8.37
N HIS A 151 -10.85 26.02 8.83
CA HIS A 151 -10.10 26.92 7.95
C HIS A 151 -8.87 27.49 8.66
N MET A 152 -7.80 27.75 7.93
CA MET A 152 -6.57 28.39 8.43
C MET A 152 -6.24 29.63 7.60
N SER A 153 -5.87 30.74 8.24
CA SER A 153 -5.39 31.95 7.57
C SER A 153 -4.20 32.54 8.33
N PHE A 154 -3.09 32.77 7.64
CA PHE A 154 -1.87 33.34 8.24
C PHE A 154 -1.99 34.87 8.38
N VAL A 155 -1.46 35.42 9.47
CA VAL A 155 -1.48 36.86 9.75
C VAL A 155 -0.54 37.60 8.81
N ASP A 156 0.71 37.15 8.67
CA ASP A 156 1.63 37.67 7.66
C ASP A 156 1.38 36.98 6.32
N SER A 157 1.38 37.74 5.23
CA SER A 157 1.28 37.25 3.84
C SER A 157 2.57 37.43 3.06
N ASN A 158 3.56 38.14 3.60
CA ASN A 158 4.85 38.29 2.96
C ASN A 158 5.66 37.01 3.14
N PHE A 159 5.69 36.20 2.08
CA PHE A 159 6.55 35.02 1.94
C PHE A 159 8.06 35.32 2.13
N THR A 160 8.43 36.60 2.11
CA THR A 160 9.80 37.12 2.28
C THR A 160 10.12 37.53 3.72
N ASN A 161 9.12 37.69 4.59
CA ASN A 161 9.34 38.02 6.01
C ASN A 161 9.78 36.77 6.76
N LEU A 162 10.99 36.86 7.32
CA LEU A 162 11.77 35.75 7.84
C LEU A 162 11.56 35.50 9.34
N SER A 163 10.42 35.87 9.93
CA SER A 163 10.19 35.60 11.35
C SER A 163 9.93 34.10 11.56
N PRO A 164 10.61 33.43 12.51
CA PRO A 164 10.42 32.00 12.80
C PRO A 164 9.06 31.66 13.43
N THR A 165 8.27 32.68 13.79
CA THR A 165 6.94 32.56 14.40
C THR A 165 5.97 33.45 13.64
N THR A 166 5.02 32.84 12.94
CA THR A 166 3.95 33.55 12.24
C THR A 166 2.65 33.24 12.95
N ASP A 167 1.90 34.28 13.29
CA ASP A 167 0.57 34.06 13.85
C ASP A 167 -0.38 33.56 12.76
N LEU A 168 -1.33 32.72 13.16
CA LEU A 168 -2.42 32.30 12.28
C LEU A 168 -3.75 32.27 13.03
N PHE A 169 -4.82 32.45 12.28
CA PHE A 169 -6.17 32.22 12.73
C PHE A 169 -6.63 30.85 12.28
N VAL A 170 -7.22 30.12 13.22
CA VAL A 170 -7.71 28.75 13.01
C VAL A 170 -9.18 28.70 13.39
N LEU A 171 -10.02 28.26 12.47
CA LEU A 171 -11.41 27.89 12.71
C LEU A 171 -11.49 26.37 12.93
N THR A 172 -12.13 25.96 14.01
CA THR A 172 -12.39 24.56 14.36
C THR A 172 -13.86 24.35 14.72
N ASP A 173 -14.35 23.13 14.49
CA ASP A 173 -15.69 22.65 14.83
C ASP A 173 -16.84 23.48 14.23
N GLY A 174 -16.52 24.37 13.30
CA GLY A 174 -17.47 25.26 12.64
C GLY A 174 -17.97 26.43 13.47
N TYR A 175 -17.43 26.68 14.68
CA TYR A 175 -17.88 27.80 15.54
C TYR A 175 -16.81 28.43 16.43
N THR A 176 -15.61 27.85 16.54
CA THR A 176 -14.54 28.41 17.40
C THR A 176 -13.37 28.88 16.56
N VAL A 177 -13.00 30.15 16.72
CA VAL A 177 -11.82 30.77 16.11
C VAL A 177 -10.76 31.04 17.16
N ARG A 178 -9.53 30.66 16.87
CA ARG A 178 -8.36 30.87 17.74
C ARG A 178 -7.27 31.59 16.97
N ARG A 179 -6.60 32.54 17.63
CA ARG A 179 -5.30 33.05 17.18
C ARG A 179 -4.20 32.22 17.82
N LEU A 180 -3.41 31.55 17.00
CA LEU A 180 -2.31 30.68 17.43
C LEU A 180 -0.98 31.26 16.96
N ASP A 181 0.06 30.97 17.73
CA ASP A 181 1.45 31.10 17.29
C ASP A 181 1.88 29.82 16.56
N SER A 182 2.34 29.89 15.30
CA SER A 182 2.70 28.70 14.52
C SER A 182 3.89 27.93 15.10
N GLY A 183 4.85 28.62 15.72
CA GLY A 183 6.08 28.00 16.22
C GLY A 183 5.90 27.25 17.54
N SER A 184 4.97 27.69 18.40
CA SER A 184 4.72 27.08 19.71
C SER A 184 3.36 26.39 19.84
N GLY A 185 2.42 26.66 18.94
CA GLY A 185 1.03 26.23 19.06
C GLY A 185 0.29 26.90 20.22
N ARG A 186 0.85 27.97 20.81
CA ARG A 186 0.22 28.68 21.94
C ARG A 186 -1.00 29.47 21.46
N ILE A 187 -2.12 29.29 22.15
CA ILE A 187 -3.34 30.06 21.96
C ILE A 187 -3.14 31.47 22.56
N LYS A 188 -3.28 32.51 21.75
CA LYS A 188 -3.23 33.91 22.18
C LYS A 188 -4.59 34.40 22.67
N TRP A 189 -5.63 34.11 21.92
CA TRP A 189 -7.02 34.32 22.29
C TRP A 189 -7.91 33.29 21.59
N GLU A 190 -9.12 33.11 22.13
CA GLU A 190 -10.16 32.23 21.61
C GLU A 190 -11.49 33.00 21.59
N TRP A 191 -12.22 32.85 20.49
CA TRP A 191 -13.60 33.28 20.35
C TRP A 191 -14.45 32.10 19.92
N SER A 192 -15.57 31.88 20.58
CA SER A 192 -16.58 30.92 20.17
C SER A 192 -17.89 31.65 19.92
N ALA A 193 -18.56 31.33 18.82
CA ALA A 193 -19.88 31.88 18.54
C ALA A 193 -20.85 31.56 19.69
N GLU A 194 -21.66 32.55 20.10
CA GLU A 194 -22.66 32.40 21.17
C GLU A 194 -23.73 31.35 20.80
N ASP A 195 -23.95 31.18 19.50
CA ASP A 195 -25.00 30.35 18.92
C ASP A 195 -24.56 28.89 18.73
N GLN A 196 -23.99 28.25 19.76
CA GLN A 196 -23.38 26.90 19.68
C GLN A 196 -24.36 25.76 19.30
N GLY A 197 -25.64 26.07 19.05
CA GLY A 197 -26.67 25.17 18.51
C GLY A 197 -27.47 25.70 17.32
N SER A 198 -27.04 26.79 16.67
CA SER A 198 -27.75 27.39 15.54
C SER A 198 -27.58 26.64 14.21
N LEU A 199 -28.43 26.97 13.23
CA LEU A 199 -28.33 26.54 11.84
C LEU A 199 -27.11 27.10 11.09
N VAL A 200 -26.19 27.81 11.78
CA VAL A 200 -25.01 28.47 11.21
C VAL A 200 -23.78 27.57 11.33
N VAL A 201 -23.07 27.36 10.22
CA VAL A 201 -21.75 26.72 10.20
C VAL A 201 -20.74 27.69 9.58
N TYR A 202 -19.79 28.15 10.38
CA TYR A 202 -18.67 28.97 9.88
C TYR A 202 -17.70 28.10 9.09
N SER A 203 -17.10 28.65 8.03
CA SER A 203 -16.24 27.87 7.12
C SER A 203 -15.07 28.64 6.51
N ARG A 204 -15.05 29.98 6.57
CA ARG A 204 -13.97 30.79 6.02
C ARG A 204 -13.54 31.88 7.00
N ILE A 205 -12.24 32.15 7.01
CA ILE A 205 -11.64 33.28 7.74
C ILE A 205 -10.97 34.19 6.73
N ALA A 206 -11.30 35.48 6.78
CA ALA A 206 -10.56 36.55 6.12
C ALA A 206 -9.86 37.41 7.17
N ARG A 207 -8.76 38.07 6.81
CA ARG A 207 -8.02 38.90 7.75
C ARG A 207 -7.50 40.18 7.10
N THR A 208 -7.58 41.25 7.87
CA THR A 208 -7.04 42.57 7.56
C THR A 208 -6.29 43.11 8.78
N SER A 209 -5.58 44.22 8.63
CA SER A 209 -4.93 44.92 9.76
C SER A 209 -5.94 45.38 10.82
N SER A 210 -7.19 45.64 10.43
CA SER A 210 -8.23 46.21 11.29
C SER A 210 -9.23 45.19 11.86
N ALA A 211 -9.53 44.11 11.13
CA ALA A 211 -10.52 43.11 11.53
C ALA A 211 -10.21 41.70 10.98
N VAL A 212 -10.66 40.68 11.71
CA VAL A 212 -10.73 39.27 11.28
C VAL A 212 -12.19 38.93 11.00
N TYR A 213 -12.48 38.50 9.78
CA TYR A 213 -13.84 38.18 9.36
C TYR A 213 -14.07 36.68 9.39
N VAL A 214 -15.07 36.24 10.13
CA VAL A 214 -15.48 34.83 10.22
C VAL A 214 -16.81 34.67 9.49
N ILE A 215 -16.82 33.86 8.44
CA ILE A 215 -17.94 33.78 7.51
C ILE A 215 -18.52 32.37 7.55
N GLY A 216 -19.84 32.30 7.68
CA GLY A 216 -20.60 31.06 7.76
C GLY A 216 -21.89 31.09 6.96
N LEU A 217 -22.43 29.91 6.75
CA LEU A 217 -23.73 29.72 6.12
C LEU A 217 -24.76 29.32 7.17
N ALA A 218 -25.90 29.99 7.15
CA ALA A 218 -27.06 29.63 7.93
C ALA A 218 -28.15 29.04 7.04
N LYS A 219 -28.67 27.87 7.42
CA LYS A 219 -29.76 27.21 6.69
C LYS A 219 -31.06 28.00 6.87
N SER A 220 -31.68 28.39 5.76
CA SER A 220 -33.04 28.91 5.68
C SER A 220 -33.98 27.86 5.05
N PHE A 221 -35.28 28.16 4.93
CA PHE A 221 -36.30 27.20 4.47
C PHE A 221 -36.00 26.62 3.07
N ALA A 222 -35.40 27.40 2.16
CA ALA A 222 -35.14 26.99 0.77
C ALA A 222 -33.73 27.33 0.25
N SER A 223 -32.89 28.00 1.05
CA SER A 223 -31.55 28.45 0.66
C SER A 223 -30.67 28.68 1.88
N TYR A 224 -29.38 28.94 1.67
CA TYR A 224 -28.45 29.38 2.71
C TYR A 224 -28.24 30.89 2.66
N THR A 225 -28.14 31.49 3.84
CA THR A 225 -27.84 32.91 4.04
C THR A 225 -26.45 33.09 4.65
N LEU A 226 -25.77 34.20 4.33
CA LEU A 226 -24.42 34.48 4.80
C LEU A 226 -24.47 35.16 6.18
N HIS A 227 -23.69 34.63 7.12
CA HIS A 227 -23.43 35.25 8.43
C HIS A 227 -21.96 35.64 8.52
N VAL A 228 -21.70 36.87 8.95
CA VAL A 228 -20.34 37.40 9.07
C VAL A 228 -20.15 38.03 10.45
N HIS A 229 -19.06 37.67 11.12
CA HIS A 229 -18.58 38.36 12.32
C HIS A 229 -17.26 39.04 12.00
N ALA A 230 -17.13 40.31 12.37
CA ALA A 230 -15.87 41.03 12.40
C ALA A 230 -15.33 41.02 13.83
N LEU A 231 -14.14 40.44 14.02
CA LEU A 231 -13.47 40.33 15.30
C LEU A 231 -12.22 41.21 15.34
N SER A 232 -11.87 41.71 16.51
CA SER A 232 -10.59 42.39 16.77
C SER A 232 -9.44 41.41 16.56
N PRO A 233 -8.45 41.69 15.68
CA PRO A 233 -7.33 40.78 15.45
C PRO A 233 -6.48 40.53 16.71
N SER A 234 -6.41 41.51 17.62
CA SER A 234 -5.57 41.47 18.82
C SER A 234 -6.25 40.81 20.02
N THR A 235 -7.55 41.04 20.23
CA THR A 235 -8.28 40.59 21.42
C THR A 235 -9.29 39.47 21.15
N GLY A 236 -9.75 39.31 19.91
CA GLY A 236 -10.83 38.38 19.56
C GLY A 236 -12.24 38.88 19.91
N GLU A 237 -12.38 40.10 20.43
CA GLU A 237 -13.68 40.71 20.73
C GLU A 237 -14.47 41.02 19.45
N VAL A 238 -15.79 40.85 19.51
CA VAL A 238 -16.68 41.13 18.37
C VAL A 238 -16.78 42.63 18.15
N ILE A 239 -16.36 43.10 16.98
CA ILE A 239 -16.52 44.49 16.53
C ILE A 239 -17.95 44.70 16.00
N SER A 240 -18.38 43.80 15.12
CA SER A 240 -19.72 43.82 14.53
C SER A 240 -20.11 42.42 14.05
N ASN A 241 -21.41 42.20 13.88
CA ASN A 241 -21.97 41.02 13.24
C ASN A 241 -23.05 41.46 12.24
N ALA A 242 -23.13 40.76 11.11
CA ALA A 242 -24.11 41.05 10.07
C ALA A 242 -24.70 39.77 9.48
N HIS A 243 -26.00 39.83 9.23
CA HIS A 243 -26.72 38.87 8.38
C HIS A 243 -26.84 39.45 6.99
N ILE A 244 -26.24 38.81 6.00
CA ILE A 244 -26.28 39.25 4.61
C ILE A 244 -27.37 38.44 3.91
N PRO A 245 -28.47 39.07 3.46
CA PRO A 245 -29.51 38.38 2.70
C PRO A 245 -28.93 37.80 1.41
N SER A 246 -28.86 36.47 1.33
CA SER A 246 -28.36 35.73 0.17
C SER A 246 -29.19 34.47 -0.05
N SER A 247 -29.42 34.08 -1.31
CA SER A 247 -30.07 32.81 -1.65
C SER A 247 -29.08 31.85 -2.30
N ILE A 248 -28.24 31.23 -1.48
CA ILE A 248 -27.22 30.25 -1.90
C ILE A 248 -27.85 28.85 -1.90
N TYR A 249 -27.69 28.05 -2.97
CA TYR A 249 -28.38 26.76 -3.10
C TYR A 249 -27.47 25.56 -2.83
N ASN A 250 -26.25 25.56 -3.37
CA ASN A 250 -25.30 24.45 -3.24
C ASN A 250 -24.32 24.59 -2.06
N GLY A 251 -24.63 25.45 -1.08
CA GLY A 251 -23.81 25.60 0.13
C GLY A 251 -22.42 26.20 -0.16
N LEU A 252 -21.36 25.52 0.30
CA LEU A 252 -19.99 26.05 0.23
C LEU A 252 -19.43 26.21 -1.20
N THR A 253 -20.00 25.54 -2.21
CA THR A 253 -19.51 25.63 -3.60
C THR A 253 -20.01 26.89 -4.31
N ASP A 254 -21.07 27.51 -3.81
CA ASP A 254 -21.72 28.68 -4.41
C ASP A 254 -21.21 30.00 -3.81
N PHE A 255 -20.26 29.98 -2.86
CA PHE A 255 -19.60 31.19 -2.38
C PHE A 255 -18.08 31.03 -2.21
N LEU A 256 -17.35 32.13 -2.40
CA LEU A 256 -15.92 32.23 -2.23
C LEU A 256 -15.58 33.49 -1.44
N LEU A 257 -14.48 33.42 -0.71
CA LEU A 257 -13.84 34.57 -0.09
C LEU A 257 -12.61 34.90 -0.91
N ILE A 258 -12.48 36.15 -1.37
CA ILE A 258 -11.33 36.65 -2.11
C ILE A 258 -10.70 37.84 -1.38
N SER A 259 -9.39 37.94 -1.49
CA SER A 259 -8.55 38.97 -0.84
C SER A 259 -7.30 39.16 -1.68
N ASP A 260 -6.70 40.35 -1.68
CA ASP A 260 -5.35 40.57 -2.19
C ASP A 260 -4.39 40.73 -1.02
N ALA A 261 -3.97 39.59 -0.47
CA ALA A 261 -3.09 39.57 0.69
C ALA A 261 -1.70 40.17 0.41
N THR A 262 -1.34 40.53 -0.84
CA THR A 262 -0.08 41.26 -1.09
C THR A 262 -0.12 42.70 -0.59
N LYS A 263 -1.31 43.27 -0.41
CA LYS A 263 -1.51 44.66 0.03
C LYS A 263 -1.78 44.70 1.53
N GLU A 264 -1.17 45.66 2.23
CA GLU A 264 -1.42 45.88 3.66
C GLU A 264 -2.84 46.43 3.93
N ASP A 265 -3.34 47.28 3.02
CA ASP A 265 -4.70 47.84 3.03
C ASP A 265 -5.67 47.04 2.16
N ASP A 266 -5.62 45.71 2.26
CA ASP A 266 -6.54 44.84 1.55
C ASP A 266 -7.96 44.89 2.14
N THR A 267 -8.96 44.84 1.25
CA THR A 267 -10.38 44.80 1.60
C THR A 267 -10.98 43.51 1.03
N PRO A 268 -11.16 42.46 1.83
CA PRO A 268 -11.64 41.18 1.33
C PRO A 268 -13.09 41.28 0.84
N HIS A 269 -13.45 40.50 -0.17
CA HIS A 269 -14.81 40.39 -0.69
C HIS A 269 -15.36 38.98 -0.51
N ILE A 270 -16.63 38.90 -0.17
CA ILE A 270 -17.40 37.66 -0.30
C ILE A 270 -18.07 37.71 -1.68
N VAL A 271 -17.85 36.68 -2.49
CA VAL A 271 -18.50 36.49 -3.78
C VAL A 271 -19.43 35.29 -3.68
N TRP A 272 -20.66 35.39 -4.16
CA TRP A 272 -21.58 34.26 -4.21
C TRP A 272 -22.48 34.28 -5.42
N LEU A 273 -23.04 33.12 -5.74
CA LEU A 273 -23.97 32.92 -6.83
C LEU A 273 -25.41 32.85 -6.31
N GLU A 274 -26.33 33.57 -6.95
CA GLU A 274 -27.76 33.58 -6.65
C GLU A 274 -28.56 33.46 -7.95
N LYS A 275 -29.13 32.27 -8.22
CA LYS A 275 -29.90 31.95 -9.45
C LYS A 275 -29.22 32.42 -10.74
N GLY A 276 -27.92 32.17 -10.87
CA GLY A 276 -27.12 32.56 -12.03
C GLY A 276 -26.55 33.98 -12.00
N SER A 277 -26.98 34.83 -11.06
CA SER A 277 -26.41 36.18 -10.87
C SER A 277 -25.29 36.16 -9.83
N MET A 278 -24.12 36.67 -10.20
CA MET A 278 -22.98 36.76 -9.29
C MET A 278 -23.02 38.08 -8.51
N ARG A 279 -22.99 37.97 -7.18
CA ARG A 279 -22.94 39.11 -6.26
C ARG A 279 -21.62 39.11 -5.52
N HIS A 280 -21.18 40.30 -5.13
CA HIS A 280 -20.08 40.45 -4.21
C HIS A 280 -20.35 41.55 -3.20
N ILE A 281 -19.73 41.46 -2.04
CA ILE A 281 -19.79 42.48 -0.99
C ILE A 281 -18.39 42.66 -0.41
N MET A 282 -17.99 43.92 -0.24
CA MET A 282 -16.74 44.28 0.41
C MET A 282 -16.91 44.19 1.93
N LEU A 283 -15.92 43.63 2.61
CA LEU A 283 -15.92 43.51 4.06
C LEU A 283 -15.19 44.69 4.70
N THR A 284 -15.94 45.49 5.46
CA THR A 284 -15.43 46.54 6.33
C THR A 284 -15.71 46.18 7.80
N PRO A 285 -14.93 46.70 8.77
CA PRO A 285 -15.11 46.32 10.18
C PRO A 285 -16.51 46.58 10.74
N GLN A 286 -17.27 47.51 10.15
CA GLN A 286 -18.65 47.83 10.54
C GLN A 286 -19.71 47.00 9.78
N LEU A 287 -19.33 46.27 8.72
CA LEU A 287 -20.21 45.41 7.92
C LEU A 287 -21.48 46.10 7.35
N ASN A 288 -21.37 47.40 7.02
CA ASN A 288 -22.50 48.23 6.54
C ASN A 288 -22.58 48.35 5.00
N GLU A 289 -21.68 47.70 4.27
CA GLU A 289 -21.62 47.77 2.82
C GLU A 289 -22.83 47.08 2.16
N LYS A 290 -23.20 47.54 0.96
CA LYS A 290 -24.26 46.91 0.17
C LYS A 290 -23.68 45.93 -0.84
N SER A 291 -24.37 44.83 -1.05
CA SER A 291 -23.97 43.88 -2.09
C SER A 291 -24.12 44.47 -3.49
N LEU A 292 -23.10 44.24 -4.32
CA LEU A 292 -23.03 44.68 -5.70
C LEU A 292 -23.22 43.47 -6.63
N VAL A 293 -24.08 43.63 -7.62
CA VAL A 293 -24.24 42.63 -8.70
C VAL A 293 -23.15 42.87 -9.74
N ILE A 294 -22.42 41.83 -10.09
CA ILE A 294 -21.49 41.87 -11.21
C ILE A 294 -22.34 41.85 -12.48
N LYS A 295 -22.43 43.00 -13.17
CA LYS A 295 -23.22 43.13 -14.39
C LYS A 295 -22.67 42.19 -15.46
N GLY A 296 -23.52 41.36 -16.05
CA GLY A 296 -23.09 40.46 -17.11
C GLY A 296 -23.97 39.23 -17.28
N VAL A 297 -23.32 38.18 -17.79
CA VAL A 297 -23.87 36.89 -18.22
C VAL A 297 -24.33 36.05 -17.01
N THR A 298 -25.17 35.05 -17.24
CA THR A 298 -25.55 34.08 -16.21
C THR A 298 -24.44 33.05 -16.00
N TYR A 299 -24.19 32.72 -14.73
CA TYR A 299 -23.13 31.81 -14.31
C TYR A 299 -23.70 30.52 -13.73
N LYS A 300 -23.10 29.39 -14.11
CA LYS A 300 -23.46 28.06 -13.63
C LYS A 300 -22.83 27.76 -12.28
N SER A 301 -21.54 28.07 -12.11
CA SER A 301 -20.79 27.77 -10.88
C SER A 301 -19.55 28.67 -10.73
N ILE A 302 -18.99 28.70 -9.52
CA ILE A 302 -17.71 29.37 -9.21
C ILE A 302 -16.70 28.33 -8.72
N LEU A 303 -15.44 28.52 -9.09
CA LEU A 303 -14.36 27.57 -8.86
C LEU A 303 -13.24 28.22 -8.04
N ASN A 304 -12.89 27.61 -6.91
CA ASN A 304 -11.66 27.93 -6.19
C ASN A 304 -10.48 27.29 -6.91
N ILE A 305 -9.52 28.12 -7.34
CA ILE A 305 -8.31 27.68 -8.03
C ILE A 305 -7.04 27.84 -7.18
N GLY A 306 -7.17 28.17 -5.90
CA GLY A 306 -6.03 28.39 -5.01
C GLY A 306 -5.39 29.77 -5.06
N LEU A 307 -5.99 30.72 -5.78
CA LEU A 307 -5.54 32.11 -5.88
C LEU A 307 -6.49 33.11 -5.22
N ASN A 308 -7.37 32.62 -4.35
CA ASN A 308 -8.34 33.46 -3.64
C ASN A 308 -7.67 34.59 -2.82
N GLU A 309 -6.50 34.33 -2.22
CA GLU A 309 -5.70 35.34 -1.50
C GLU A 309 -4.80 36.21 -2.38
N ARG A 310 -4.87 36.00 -3.69
CA ARG A 310 -4.32 36.90 -4.72
C ARG A 310 -5.43 37.63 -5.48
N GLY A 311 -6.67 37.49 -5.04
CA GLY A 311 -7.84 38.12 -5.65
C GLY A 311 -8.34 37.50 -6.95
N TYR A 312 -7.94 36.27 -7.29
CA TYR A 312 -8.35 35.59 -8.54
C TYR A 312 -9.21 34.35 -8.27
N PHE A 313 -10.23 34.15 -9.12
CA PHE A 313 -11.01 32.91 -9.19
C PHE A 313 -11.57 32.71 -10.61
N VAL A 314 -12.17 31.54 -10.87
CA VAL A 314 -12.79 31.22 -12.16
C VAL A 314 -14.28 31.03 -11.97
N ALA A 315 -15.08 31.53 -12.92
CA ALA A 315 -16.53 31.40 -12.94
C ALA A 315 -16.98 30.74 -14.25
N LEU A 316 -17.68 29.61 -14.16
CA LEU A 316 -18.24 28.92 -15.32
C LEU A 316 -19.58 29.56 -15.70
N LYS A 317 -19.75 29.92 -16.98
CA LYS A 317 -20.96 30.51 -17.53
C LYS A 317 -21.93 29.42 -17.98
N ASP A 318 -23.21 29.76 -18.11
CA ASP A 318 -24.23 28.83 -18.64
C ASP A 318 -24.03 28.50 -20.13
N ASP A 319 -23.25 29.31 -20.87
CA ASP A 319 -22.88 29.05 -22.26
C ASP A 319 -21.66 28.12 -22.41
N GLY A 320 -21.19 27.55 -21.30
CA GLY A 320 -20.06 26.63 -21.26
C GLY A 320 -18.68 27.29 -21.30
N ALA A 321 -18.57 28.62 -21.41
CA ALA A 321 -17.29 29.33 -21.30
C ALA A 321 -16.92 29.59 -19.82
N ALA A 322 -15.63 29.65 -19.50
CA ALA A 322 -15.17 30.00 -18.15
C ALA A 322 -14.51 31.37 -18.15
N ARG A 323 -14.89 32.23 -17.20
CA ARG A 323 -14.37 33.59 -17.08
C ARG A 323 -13.47 33.70 -15.86
N VAL A 324 -12.26 34.19 -16.07
CA VAL A 324 -11.33 34.57 -15.00
C VAL A 324 -11.82 35.89 -14.42
N MET A 325 -12.01 35.91 -13.11
CA MET A 325 -12.45 37.08 -12.36
C MET A 325 -11.30 37.55 -11.46
N ARG A 326 -11.16 38.86 -11.30
CA ARG A 326 -10.16 39.47 -10.40
C ARG A 326 -10.71 40.66 -9.63
N ILE A 327 -10.13 40.92 -8.47
CA ILE A 327 -10.29 42.21 -7.78
C ILE A 327 -9.61 43.30 -8.64
N ASP A 328 -10.24 44.47 -8.76
CA ASP A 328 -9.67 45.61 -9.46
C ASP A 328 -8.47 46.21 -8.71
N ALA A 329 -7.72 47.09 -9.38
CA ALA A 329 -6.53 47.70 -8.79
C ALA A 329 -6.85 48.51 -7.52
N GLU A 330 -8.05 49.11 -7.48
CA GLU A 330 -8.58 49.94 -6.40
C GLU A 330 -9.15 49.13 -5.23
N GLY A 331 -9.33 47.81 -5.36
CA GLY A 331 -9.88 46.96 -4.30
C GLY A 331 -11.41 47.10 -4.10
N THR A 332 -12.13 47.78 -4.99
CA THR A 332 -13.54 48.11 -4.79
C THR A 332 -14.49 47.18 -5.53
N ARG A 333 -14.08 46.62 -6.67
CA ARG A 333 -14.95 45.82 -7.54
C ARG A 333 -14.27 44.55 -8.03
N VAL A 334 -15.09 43.53 -8.25
CA VAL A 334 -14.68 42.30 -8.93
C VAL A 334 -15.00 42.42 -10.42
N ASN A 335 -13.96 42.41 -11.25
CA ASN A 335 -14.06 42.60 -12.70
C ASN A 335 -13.57 41.36 -13.46
N PRO A 336 -14.14 41.10 -14.65
CA PRO A 336 -13.64 40.04 -15.52
C PRO A 336 -12.27 40.39 -16.09
N ALA A 337 -11.35 39.43 -16.11
CA ALA A 337 -9.98 39.60 -16.61
C ALA A 337 -9.78 38.91 -17.98
N PHE A 338 -10.30 37.70 -18.15
CA PHE A 338 -10.11 36.88 -19.35
C PHE A 338 -11.24 35.85 -19.47
N GLU A 339 -11.45 35.31 -20.68
CA GLU A 339 -12.45 34.26 -20.93
C GLU A 339 -11.85 33.10 -21.70
N PHE A 340 -11.98 31.90 -21.13
CA PHE A 340 -11.66 30.63 -21.76
C PHE A 340 -12.91 30.10 -22.48
N PRO A 341 -12.90 30.00 -23.81
CA PRO A 341 -14.00 29.40 -24.54
C PRO A 341 -14.07 27.88 -24.29
N GLU A 342 -15.25 27.29 -24.49
CA GLU A 342 -15.49 25.84 -24.53
C GLU A 342 -14.94 25.08 -23.31
N SER A 343 -15.30 25.49 -22.11
CA SER A 343 -14.81 24.94 -20.82
C SER A 343 -15.65 23.83 -20.22
N GLU A 344 -16.88 23.67 -20.70
CA GLU A 344 -17.81 22.62 -20.30
C GLU A 344 -17.72 21.40 -21.23
N SER A 345 -18.07 20.23 -20.68
CA SER A 345 -18.17 18.98 -21.42
C SER A 345 -19.05 19.12 -22.66
N SER A 346 -18.53 18.67 -23.79
CA SER A 346 -19.19 18.65 -25.09
C SER A 346 -18.73 17.41 -25.86
N ASP A 347 -19.32 17.15 -27.03
CA ASP A 347 -18.87 16.05 -27.91
C ASP A 347 -17.37 16.16 -28.30
N ARG A 348 -16.78 17.36 -28.18
CA ARG A 348 -15.39 17.63 -28.53
C ARG A 348 -14.42 17.63 -27.35
N TYR A 349 -14.88 18.00 -26.15
CA TYR A 349 -14.01 18.21 -24.99
C TYR A 349 -14.63 17.72 -23.69
N SER A 350 -13.81 17.30 -22.73
CA SER A 350 -14.23 17.09 -21.35
C SER A 350 -14.39 18.40 -20.59
N ASP A 351 -14.97 18.33 -19.40
CA ASP A 351 -14.89 19.44 -18.43
C ASP A 351 -13.44 19.88 -18.22
N SER A 352 -13.24 21.20 -18.14
CA SER A 352 -11.93 21.80 -17.91
C SER A 352 -11.60 21.88 -16.42
N LEU A 353 -10.40 21.43 -16.08
CA LEU A 353 -9.82 21.57 -14.75
C LEU A 353 -8.99 22.84 -14.68
N TYR A 354 -9.06 23.56 -13.55
CA TYR A 354 -8.35 24.81 -13.33
C TYR A 354 -7.51 24.74 -12.07
N ALA A 355 -6.30 25.29 -12.12
CA ALA A 355 -5.46 25.53 -10.95
C ALA A 355 -4.67 26.80 -11.12
N GLY A 356 -4.46 27.50 -10.01
CA GLY A 356 -3.62 28.66 -9.92
C GLY A 356 -2.25 28.33 -9.37
N GLY A 357 -1.25 29.06 -9.82
CA GLY A 357 0.14 28.88 -9.45
C GLY A 357 0.87 30.21 -9.37
N LEU A 358 1.96 30.25 -8.61
CA LEU A 358 2.79 31.45 -8.43
C LEU A 358 4.15 31.27 -9.11
N ASP A 359 4.62 32.31 -9.80
CA ASP A 359 5.98 32.36 -10.30
C ASP A 359 7.00 32.76 -9.22
N LYS A 360 8.28 32.81 -9.58
CA LYS A 360 9.38 33.10 -8.63
C LYS A 360 9.24 34.48 -7.97
N ASP A 361 8.55 35.39 -8.62
CA ASP A 361 8.34 36.77 -8.20
C ASP A 361 6.98 36.93 -7.48
N GLY A 362 6.23 35.83 -7.31
CA GLY A 362 4.95 35.79 -6.61
C GLY A 362 3.74 36.17 -7.46
N ILE A 363 3.90 36.27 -8.78
CA ILE A 363 2.85 36.67 -9.72
C ILE A 363 1.90 35.49 -9.97
N PRO A 364 0.57 35.71 -9.87
CA PRO A 364 -0.42 34.66 -10.10
C PRO A 364 -0.57 34.32 -11.58
N HIS A 365 -0.58 33.02 -11.88
CA HIS A 365 -0.84 32.45 -13.20
C HIS A 365 -1.96 31.40 -13.07
N ILE A 366 -2.76 31.23 -14.12
CA ILE A 366 -3.88 30.27 -14.11
C ILE A 366 -3.67 29.22 -15.19
N GLY A 367 -3.55 27.97 -14.78
CA GLY A 367 -3.50 26.81 -15.67
C GLY A 367 -4.89 26.20 -15.85
N ARG A 368 -5.19 25.79 -17.09
CA ARG A 368 -6.37 25.05 -17.51
C ARG A 368 -5.91 23.77 -18.20
N VAL A 369 -6.48 22.62 -17.82
CA VAL A 369 -6.24 21.32 -18.47
C VAL A 369 -7.57 20.68 -18.84
N TYR A 370 -7.67 20.10 -20.03
CA TYR A 370 -8.88 19.43 -20.53
C TYR A 370 -8.50 18.31 -21.50
N TRP A 371 -9.41 17.36 -21.70
CA TRP A 371 -9.26 16.30 -22.70
C TRP A 371 -10.00 16.68 -23.99
N THR A 372 -9.41 16.40 -25.16
CA THR A 372 -10.09 16.52 -26.45
C THR A 372 -10.47 15.14 -27.00
N HIS A 373 -11.78 14.93 -27.20
CA HIS A 373 -12.33 13.70 -27.78
C HIS A 373 -12.02 13.57 -29.28
N VAL A 374 -11.83 14.70 -29.98
CA VAL A 374 -11.52 14.73 -31.41
C VAL A 374 -10.11 14.24 -31.69
N PHE A 375 -9.13 14.74 -30.94
CA PHE A 375 -7.72 14.39 -31.15
C PHE A 375 -7.20 13.31 -30.20
N GLN A 376 -8.02 12.86 -29.25
CA GLN A 376 -7.65 11.89 -28.21
C GLN A 376 -6.35 12.27 -27.48
N THR A 377 -6.21 13.56 -27.16
CA THR A 377 -5.05 14.12 -26.46
C THR A 377 -5.49 15.05 -25.34
N ALA A 378 -4.59 15.37 -24.42
CA ALA A 378 -4.84 16.40 -23.41
C ALA A 378 -4.36 17.76 -23.92
N GLY A 379 -5.12 18.80 -23.62
CA GLY A 379 -4.77 20.20 -23.87
C GLY A 379 -4.48 20.92 -22.55
N ALA A 380 -3.47 21.77 -22.56
CA ALA A 380 -3.17 22.70 -21.47
C ALA A 380 -3.12 24.13 -22.00
N GLN A 381 -3.66 25.06 -21.21
CA GLN A 381 -3.60 26.49 -21.46
C GLN A 381 -3.17 27.20 -20.18
N ILE A 382 -2.30 28.20 -20.30
CA ILE A 382 -1.82 29.01 -19.18
C ILE A 382 -2.14 30.46 -19.49
N PHE A 383 -2.85 31.10 -18.59
CA PHE A 383 -3.11 32.54 -18.62
C PHE A 383 -2.13 33.26 -17.69
N SER A 384 -1.41 34.23 -18.25
CA SER A 384 -0.58 35.19 -17.50
C SER A 384 -1.22 36.58 -17.54
N PRO A 385 -1.42 37.23 -16.39
CA PRO A 385 -1.97 38.58 -16.33
C PRO A 385 -1.00 39.65 -16.82
N LEU A 386 0.32 39.39 -16.79
CA LEU A 386 1.35 40.32 -17.26
C LEU A 386 1.70 40.04 -18.73
N SER A 387 1.52 41.06 -19.57
CA SER A 387 1.80 41.05 -21.01
C SER A 387 2.34 42.41 -21.42
N ALA A 388 3.18 42.46 -22.45
CA ALA A 388 3.83 43.67 -22.97
C ALA A 388 2.87 44.82 -23.35
N HIS A 389 1.56 44.54 -23.45
CA HIS A 389 0.52 45.52 -23.81
C HIS A 389 -0.64 45.63 -22.80
N GLY A 390 -0.50 45.10 -21.57
CA GLY A 390 -1.51 45.21 -20.50
C GLY A 390 -2.80 44.42 -20.72
N LYS A 391 -2.92 43.69 -21.84
CA LYS A 391 -3.95 42.66 -22.09
C LYS A 391 -3.28 41.31 -21.88
N GLY A 392 -3.65 40.59 -20.83
CA GLY A 392 -3.03 39.31 -20.43
C GLY A 392 -2.85 38.33 -21.60
N MET A 393 -1.87 37.44 -21.48
CA MET A 393 -1.45 36.51 -22.54
C MET A 393 -1.90 35.09 -22.21
N ILE A 394 -2.21 34.30 -23.24
CA ILE A 394 -2.47 32.87 -23.12
C ILE A 394 -1.41 32.07 -23.90
N THR A 395 -0.86 31.05 -23.27
CA THR A 395 0.03 30.08 -23.91
C THR A 395 -0.59 28.70 -23.81
N GLY A 396 -0.80 28.02 -24.93
CA GLY A 396 -1.41 26.69 -24.97
C GLY A 396 -0.55 25.66 -25.67
N PHE A 397 -0.64 24.41 -25.24
CA PHE A 397 0.02 23.26 -25.84
C PHE A 397 -0.83 22.00 -25.64
N THR A 398 -0.61 20.97 -26.46
CA THR A 398 -1.20 19.65 -26.28
C THR A 398 -0.13 18.65 -25.85
N PHE A 399 -0.55 17.60 -25.16
CA PHE A 399 0.36 16.56 -24.67
C PHE A 399 -0.29 15.16 -24.72
N PRO A 400 0.51 14.11 -24.97
CA PRO A 400 0.01 12.75 -25.21
C PRO A 400 -0.28 12.02 -23.88
N PHE A 401 -1.37 12.38 -23.21
CA PHE A 401 -1.80 11.70 -21.99
C PHE A 401 -2.50 10.36 -22.30
N ALA A 402 -1.97 9.27 -21.77
CA ALA A 402 -2.47 7.90 -22.00
C ALA A 402 -3.61 7.54 -21.04
N THR A 403 -4.86 7.86 -21.42
CA THR A 403 -6.07 7.61 -20.60
C THR A 403 -6.35 6.13 -20.37
N ASN A 404 -5.93 5.27 -21.29
CA ASN A 404 -5.98 3.82 -21.20
C ASN A 404 -5.05 3.22 -20.13
N LEU A 405 -3.96 3.91 -19.78
CA LEU A 405 -2.99 3.46 -18.78
C LEU A 405 -3.19 4.14 -17.41
N HIS A 406 -3.57 5.42 -17.41
CA HIS A 406 -3.67 6.21 -16.19
C HIS A 406 -5.10 6.68 -15.85
N GLY A 407 -6.11 6.28 -16.63
CA GLY A 407 -7.50 6.70 -16.42
C GLY A 407 -7.73 8.15 -16.80
N ILE A 408 -8.67 8.82 -16.13
CA ILE A 408 -8.96 10.24 -16.37
C ILE A 408 -8.15 11.15 -15.45
N ILE A 409 -7.97 12.42 -15.83
CA ILE A 409 -7.35 13.42 -14.96
C ILE A 409 -8.42 13.90 -13.97
N HIS A 410 -8.19 13.77 -12.66
CA HIS A 410 -9.12 14.22 -11.62
C HIS A 410 -8.77 15.58 -11.04
N HIS A 411 -7.49 15.88 -10.92
CA HIS A 411 -7.01 17.09 -10.27
C HIS A 411 -5.71 17.56 -10.92
N ILE A 412 -5.51 18.87 -10.91
CA ILE A 412 -4.28 19.51 -11.35
C ILE A 412 -3.77 20.45 -10.27
N ALA A 413 -2.46 20.44 -10.01
CA ALA A 413 -1.76 21.51 -9.31
C ALA A 413 -0.77 22.14 -10.30
N PHE A 414 -0.50 23.43 -10.14
CA PHE A 414 0.20 24.19 -11.17
C PHE A 414 1.20 25.19 -10.57
N ASP A 415 2.37 25.30 -11.19
CA ASP A 415 3.23 26.46 -11.04
C ASP A 415 3.80 26.93 -12.38
N ALA A 416 4.19 28.20 -12.42
CA ALA A 416 4.68 28.85 -13.63
C ALA A 416 6.08 29.41 -13.42
N ALA A 417 6.81 29.54 -14.52
CA ALA A 417 8.01 30.36 -14.63
C ALA A 417 7.93 31.18 -15.91
N GLN A 418 8.14 32.49 -15.81
CA GLN A 418 8.16 33.41 -16.95
C GLN A 418 9.59 33.92 -17.17
N PRO A 419 10.46 33.17 -17.89
CA PRO A 419 11.85 33.58 -18.13
C PRO A 419 11.97 34.81 -19.05
N ALA A 420 10.98 35.06 -19.91
CA ALA A 420 10.90 36.21 -20.79
C ALA A 420 9.46 36.71 -20.89
N GLU A 421 9.24 37.97 -21.28
CA GLU A 421 7.90 38.60 -21.27
C GLU A 421 6.83 37.81 -22.04
N THR A 422 7.20 37.11 -23.11
CA THR A 422 6.27 36.35 -23.96
C THR A 422 6.32 34.84 -23.75
N VAL A 423 7.18 34.34 -22.86
CA VAL A 423 7.40 32.91 -22.65
C VAL A 423 6.98 32.53 -21.24
N VAL A 424 5.90 31.75 -21.13
CA VAL A 424 5.43 31.18 -19.87
C VAL A 424 5.62 29.67 -19.92
N LEU A 425 6.40 29.14 -18.99
CA LEU A 425 6.63 27.72 -18.81
C LEU A 425 5.79 27.25 -17.61
N GLY A 426 4.95 26.24 -17.83
CA GLY A 426 4.14 25.64 -16.77
C GLY A 426 4.63 24.25 -16.39
N ARG A 427 4.57 23.94 -15.09
CA ARG A 427 4.62 22.57 -14.60
C ARG A 427 3.27 22.21 -14.01
N PHE A 428 2.74 21.07 -14.43
CA PHE A 428 1.46 20.55 -13.98
C PHE A 428 1.69 19.25 -13.21
N VAL A 429 1.20 19.19 -11.98
CA VAL A 429 1.05 17.94 -11.23
C VAL A 429 -0.34 17.42 -11.48
N LEU A 430 -0.46 16.28 -12.17
CA LEU A 430 -1.73 15.63 -12.46
C LEU A 430 -1.95 14.50 -11.47
N THR A 431 -3.14 14.43 -10.88
CA THR A 431 -3.62 13.26 -10.14
C THR A 431 -4.69 12.57 -10.97
N THR A 432 -4.53 11.27 -11.20
CA THR A 432 -5.35 10.51 -12.14
C THR A 432 -6.37 9.61 -11.44
N GLY A 433 -7.36 9.10 -12.19
CA GLY A 433 -8.39 8.15 -11.71
C GLY A 433 -7.83 6.84 -11.19
N THR A 434 -6.73 6.38 -11.78
CA THR A 434 -6.02 5.20 -11.30
C THR A 434 -5.28 5.45 -9.99
N GLY A 435 -5.16 6.70 -9.52
CA GLY A 435 -4.36 7.08 -8.36
C GLY A 435 -2.89 7.32 -8.67
N ALA A 436 -2.52 7.50 -9.94
CA ALA A 436 -1.17 7.91 -10.32
C ALA A 436 -0.99 9.42 -10.11
N VAL A 437 0.24 9.82 -9.77
CA VAL A 437 0.67 11.22 -9.70
C VAL A 437 1.76 11.43 -10.75
N GLN A 438 1.56 12.40 -11.64
CA GLN A 438 2.48 12.69 -12.73
C GLN A 438 2.89 14.16 -12.70
N LEU A 439 4.18 14.44 -12.87
CA LEU A 439 4.62 15.79 -13.17
C LEU A 439 4.86 15.92 -14.68
N TRP A 440 4.14 16.86 -15.29
CA TRP A 440 4.30 17.27 -16.67
C TRP A 440 4.99 18.62 -16.73
N GLN A 441 6.01 18.72 -17.56
CA GLN A 441 6.61 19.99 -17.95
C GLN A 441 6.39 20.14 -19.46
N GLN A 442 5.49 21.05 -19.83
CA GLN A 442 4.98 21.18 -21.20
C GLN A 442 4.44 19.83 -21.71
N ASP A 443 4.97 19.33 -22.83
CA ASP A 443 4.55 18.10 -23.50
C ASP A 443 5.24 16.83 -22.99
N LYS A 444 6.11 16.94 -21.98
CA LYS A 444 6.93 15.83 -21.46
C LYS A 444 6.60 15.49 -20.01
N VAL A 445 6.38 14.19 -19.76
CA VAL A 445 6.36 13.61 -18.42
C VAL A 445 7.78 13.65 -17.85
N GLN A 446 7.95 14.22 -16.66
CA GLN A 446 9.21 14.17 -15.93
C GLN A 446 9.32 12.88 -15.13
N TRP A 447 8.24 12.50 -14.44
CA TRP A 447 8.15 11.27 -13.67
C TRP A 447 6.68 10.88 -13.45
N THR A 448 6.47 9.60 -13.15
CA THR A 448 5.18 9.02 -12.78
C THR A 448 5.33 8.24 -11.48
N ARG A 449 4.46 8.49 -10.51
CA ARG A 449 4.35 7.74 -9.26
C ARG A 449 3.02 7.01 -9.21
N GLU A 450 3.09 5.69 -9.13
CA GLU A 450 1.90 4.83 -9.01
C GLU A 450 1.51 4.66 -7.53
N GLU A 451 0.79 5.64 -6.98
CA GLU A 451 0.41 5.65 -5.56
C GLU A 451 -0.73 4.67 -5.23
N SER A 452 -1.42 4.12 -6.24
CA SER A 452 -2.42 3.06 -6.03
C SER A 452 -1.84 1.74 -5.50
N LEU A 453 -0.53 1.55 -5.62
CA LEU A 453 0.20 0.43 -5.02
C LEU A 453 0.21 0.46 -3.48
N SER A 454 -0.16 1.58 -2.86
CA SER A 454 -0.38 1.66 -1.41
C SER A 454 -1.67 0.97 -0.94
N GLU A 455 -2.53 0.55 -1.88
CA GLU A 455 -3.84 -0.06 -1.61
C GLU A 455 -4.00 -1.43 -2.28
N ILE A 456 -2.93 -2.22 -2.30
CA ILE A 456 -2.97 -3.60 -2.80
C ILE A 456 -3.94 -4.42 -1.93
N LYS A 457 -4.95 -5.02 -2.58
CA LYS A 457 -5.94 -5.89 -1.92
C LYS A 457 -5.56 -7.36 -2.04
N VAL A 458 -5.08 -7.77 -3.21
CA VAL A 458 -4.72 -9.16 -3.52
C VAL A 458 -3.43 -9.19 -4.32
N THR A 459 -2.53 -10.12 -4.00
CA THR A 459 -1.27 -10.30 -4.72
C THR A 459 -0.76 -11.73 -4.65
N GLU A 460 -0.05 -12.15 -5.69
CA GLU A 460 0.63 -13.46 -5.78
C GLU A 460 2.02 -13.30 -6.41
N MET A 461 2.97 -14.17 -6.03
CA MET A 461 4.32 -14.21 -6.60
C MET A 461 4.45 -15.35 -7.61
N ILE A 462 4.65 -15.00 -8.87
CA ILE A 462 4.66 -15.92 -10.01
C ILE A 462 6.09 -16.22 -10.45
N GLU A 463 6.39 -17.49 -10.64
CA GLU A 463 7.70 -17.94 -11.11
C GLU A 463 7.94 -17.54 -12.58
N LEU A 464 9.18 -17.16 -12.88
CA LEU A 464 9.62 -16.87 -14.25
C LEU A 464 10.01 -18.15 -15.00
N PRO A 465 9.87 -18.19 -16.33
CA PRO A 465 10.34 -19.31 -17.15
C PRO A 465 11.88 -19.35 -17.20
N GLU A 466 12.47 -20.53 -17.34
CA GLU A 466 13.91 -20.65 -17.56
C GLU A 466 14.33 -20.00 -18.90
N LYS A 467 15.51 -19.38 -18.92
CA LYS A 467 16.09 -18.89 -20.18
C LYS A 467 16.27 -20.08 -21.10
N LYS A 468 15.51 -20.13 -22.20
CA LYS A 468 15.66 -21.14 -23.26
C LYS A 468 17.01 -20.95 -23.95
N THR A 469 18.10 -21.42 -23.34
CA THR A 469 19.44 -21.34 -23.94
C THR A 469 19.65 -22.38 -25.03
N VAL A 470 18.73 -23.35 -25.16
CA VAL A 470 18.73 -24.45 -26.14
C VAL A 470 17.28 -24.86 -26.41
N THR A 471 16.98 -25.31 -27.63
CA THR A 471 15.67 -25.79 -28.16
C THR A 471 15.15 -27.06 -27.47
N SER A 472 15.31 -27.21 -26.16
CA SER A 472 14.99 -28.42 -25.41
C SER A 472 13.83 -28.17 -24.48
N HIS A 473 12.75 -28.93 -24.67
CA HIS A 473 11.77 -29.43 -23.68
C HIS A 473 10.39 -29.66 -24.30
N ILE A 474 10.09 -29.11 -25.49
CA ILE A 474 8.72 -29.17 -26.04
C ILE A 474 8.37 -30.53 -26.67
N ASN A 475 9.33 -31.39 -27.05
CA ASN A 475 9.02 -32.68 -27.73
C ASN A 475 9.93 -33.85 -27.32
N VAL A 476 10.35 -33.95 -26.04
CA VAL A 476 11.29 -35.00 -25.59
C VAL A 476 10.64 -36.38 -25.46
N GLU A 477 9.32 -36.47 -25.32
CA GLU A 477 8.64 -37.76 -25.10
C GLU A 477 8.72 -38.71 -26.30
N ASN A 478 8.99 -38.21 -27.51
CA ASN A 478 9.12 -39.02 -28.75
C ASN A 478 10.49 -38.87 -29.45
N GLU A 479 11.53 -38.36 -28.79
CA GLU A 479 12.86 -38.23 -29.41
C GLU A 479 13.55 -39.59 -29.60
N THR A 480 13.99 -39.88 -30.83
CA THR A 480 14.85 -41.04 -31.13
C THR A 480 16.28 -40.84 -30.61
N MET A 481 17.01 -41.93 -30.31
CA MET A 481 18.39 -41.87 -29.80
C MET A 481 19.34 -41.12 -30.73
N SER A 482 19.16 -41.23 -32.05
CA SER A 482 19.95 -40.50 -33.05
C SER A 482 19.68 -38.99 -33.04
N ALA A 483 18.42 -38.57 -32.89
CA ALA A 483 18.05 -37.16 -32.73
C ALA A 483 18.61 -36.57 -31.42
N ARG A 484 18.63 -37.37 -30.34
CA ARG A 484 19.26 -36.98 -29.08
C ARG A 484 20.76 -36.81 -29.22
N LEU A 485 21.45 -37.75 -29.86
CA LEU A 485 22.91 -37.70 -30.05
C LEU A 485 23.33 -36.54 -30.96
N SER A 486 22.61 -36.31 -32.07
CA SER A 486 22.88 -35.18 -32.96
C SER A 486 22.64 -33.84 -32.25
N ARG A 487 21.56 -33.72 -31.48
CA ARG A 487 21.31 -32.55 -30.61
C ARG A 487 22.43 -32.35 -29.61
N GLN A 488 22.83 -33.40 -28.88
CA GLN A 488 23.93 -33.32 -27.90
C GLN A 488 25.27 -32.91 -28.53
N LEU A 489 25.57 -33.37 -29.75
CA LEU A 489 26.77 -32.99 -30.48
C LEU A 489 26.71 -31.54 -30.99
N LEU A 490 25.56 -31.09 -31.47
CA LEU A 490 25.34 -29.68 -31.87
C LEU A 490 25.36 -28.74 -30.65
N ASP A 491 24.87 -29.22 -29.49
CA ASP A 491 24.85 -28.51 -28.22
C ASP A 491 26.25 -28.46 -27.56
N MET A 492 27.21 -29.26 -28.04
CA MET A 492 28.55 -29.39 -27.48
C MET A 492 29.43 -28.16 -27.80
N LYS A 493 29.10 -27.00 -27.22
CA LYS A 493 29.88 -25.76 -27.34
C LYS A 493 31.03 -25.71 -26.33
N PHE A 494 31.88 -26.75 -26.33
CA PHE A 494 32.98 -26.93 -25.38
C PHE A 494 33.96 -25.72 -25.30
N PRO A 495 34.37 -25.08 -26.42
CA PRO A 495 35.29 -23.95 -26.35
C PRO A 495 34.71 -22.74 -25.59
N SER A 496 33.45 -22.38 -25.84
CA SER A 496 32.79 -21.28 -25.13
C SER A 496 32.52 -21.61 -23.66
N TYR A 497 32.23 -22.87 -23.35
CA TYR A 497 32.12 -23.33 -21.97
C TYR A 497 33.47 -23.20 -21.23
N LEU A 498 34.57 -23.60 -21.85
CA LEU A 498 35.90 -23.52 -21.23
C LEU A 498 36.33 -22.07 -20.99
N ILE A 499 36.07 -21.17 -21.96
CA ILE A 499 36.34 -19.73 -21.83
C ILE A 499 35.49 -19.14 -20.70
N SER A 500 34.19 -19.44 -20.65
CA SER A 500 33.30 -18.95 -19.59
C SER A 500 33.66 -19.53 -18.22
N PHE A 501 34.09 -20.78 -18.14
CA PHE A 501 34.62 -21.39 -16.91
C PHE A 501 35.88 -20.68 -16.42
N VAL A 502 36.89 -20.47 -17.29
CA VAL A 502 38.12 -19.75 -16.93
C VAL A 502 37.80 -18.31 -16.51
N LYS A 503 36.91 -17.63 -17.23
CA LYS A 503 36.46 -16.27 -16.89
C LYS A 503 35.80 -16.27 -15.52
N ARG A 504 34.79 -17.11 -15.27
CA ARG A 504 34.09 -17.23 -13.96
C ARG A 504 35.05 -17.58 -12.83
N PHE A 505 36.03 -18.43 -13.08
CA PHE A 505 37.04 -18.80 -12.09
C PHE A 505 37.97 -17.63 -11.77
N ALA A 506 38.41 -16.86 -12.77
CA ALA A 506 39.27 -15.70 -12.59
C ALA A 506 38.53 -14.51 -11.95
N THR A 507 37.26 -14.29 -12.30
CA THR A 507 36.45 -13.16 -11.80
C THR A 507 35.69 -13.50 -10.51
N GLY A 508 35.59 -14.77 -10.13
CA GLY A 508 34.77 -15.22 -9.00
C GLY A 508 33.25 -15.09 -9.23
N SER A 509 32.81 -14.83 -10.47
CA SER A 509 31.40 -14.54 -10.82
C SER A 509 30.53 -15.80 -10.88
N TYR A 510 30.35 -16.45 -9.73
CA TYR A 510 29.43 -17.56 -9.55
C TYR A 510 28.09 -17.03 -9.04
N ALA A 511 26.98 -17.67 -9.43
CA ALA A 511 25.70 -17.43 -8.76
C ALA A 511 25.85 -17.77 -7.27
N SER A 512 25.33 -16.89 -6.42
CA SER A 512 25.39 -17.05 -4.97
C SER A 512 24.06 -16.67 -4.33
N VAL A 513 23.91 -16.93 -3.04
CA VAL A 513 22.69 -16.51 -2.34
C VAL A 513 22.70 -15.01 -2.07
N SER A 514 23.83 -14.32 -2.17
CA SER A 514 23.94 -12.86 -2.05
C SER A 514 23.85 -12.13 -3.38
N THR A 515 23.92 -12.81 -4.53
CA THR A 515 23.82 -12.13 -5.84
C THR A 515 22.45 -11.49 -6.02
N SER A 516 22.42 -10.29 -6.60
CA SER A 516 21.16 -9.61 -6.92
C SER A 516 20.34 -10.44 -7.88
N ALA A 517 19.03 -10.50 -7.63
CA ALA A 517 18.08 -11.11 -8.53
C ALA A 517 17.62 -10.14 -9.64
N ALA A 518 18.00 -8.86 -9.55
CA ALA A 518 17.69 -7.86 -10.56
C ALA A 518 18.47 -8.13 -11.86
N ALA A 519 17.86 -7.82 -13.02
CA ALA A 519 18.54 -7.94 -14.30
C ALA A 519 19.66 -6.88 -14.43
N GLU A 520 20.82 -7.28 -14.96
CA GLU A 520 21.90 -6.34 -15.31
C GLU A 520 21.59 -5.65 -16.67
N GLY A 521 21.16 -4.39 -16.63
CA GLY A 521 21.03 -3.51 -17.81
C GLY A 521 19.60 -3.07 -18.16
N ASP A 522 19.49 -1.95 -18.89
CA ASP A 522 18.25 -1.34 -19.41
C ASP A 522 17.61 -2.10 -20.59
N SER A 523 18.12 -3.30 -20.91
CA SER A 523 17.56 -4.08 -22.00
C SER A 523 16.30 -4.78 -21.52
N ALA A 524 15.21 -4.55 -22.24
CA ALA A 524 13.99 -5.35 -22.25
C ALA A 524 14.23 -6.80 -22.73
N GLU A 525 15.35 -7.41 -22.35
CA GLU A 525 15.65 -8.82 -22.55
C GLU A 525 14.73 -9.63 -21.64
N SER A 526 13.65 -10.15 -22.24
CA SER A 526 12.96 -11.39 -21.89
C SER A 526 12.99 -11.81 -20.40
N LEU A 527 11.85 -11.66 -19.73
CA LEU A 527 11.61 -12.08 -18.35
C LEU A 527 11.91 -13.58 -18.16
N PHE A 528 13.11 -13.88 -17.65
CA PHE A 528 13.55 -15.23 -17.35
C PHE A 528 13.98 -15.38 -15.90
N ARG A 529 13.84 -16.61 -15.40
CA ARG A 529 14.27 -17.04 -14.08
C ARG A 529 15.78 -17.00 -13.98
N ASP A 530 16.26 -16.57 -12.83
CA ASP A 530 17.63 -16.79 -12.39
C ASP A 530 17.88 -18.26 -12.01
N GLU A 531 19.14 -18.62 -11.74
CA GLU A 531 19.56 -20.00 -11.43
C GLU A 531 18.86 -20.56 -10.18
N PHE A 532 18.54 -19.71 -9.20
CA PHE A 532 17.96 -20.10 -7.91
C PHE A 532 16.48 -19.73 -7.74
N GLY A 533 15.87 -19.11 -8.75
CA GLY A 533 14.46 -18.70 -8.73
C GLY A 533 14.15 -17.63 -7.69
N PHE A 534 15.09 -16.73 -7.42
CA PHE A 534 14.89 -15.55 -6.60
C PHE A 534 14.10 -14.47 -7.34
N ARG A 535 14.21 -14.40 -8.67
CA ARG A 535 13.48 -13.46 -9.51
C ARG A 535 12.12 -14.05 -9.92
N LYS A 536 11.07 -13.36 -9.50
CA LYS A 536 9.65 -13.62 -9.75
C LYS A 536 8.91 -12.36 -10.20
N VAL A 537 7.72 -12.52 -10.76
CA VAL A 537 6.78 -11.42 -11.00
C VAL A 537 5.78 -11.39 -9.86
N ILE A 538 5.70 -10.28 -9.15
CA ILE A 538 4.64 -10.00 -8.18
C ILE A 538 3.48 -9.42 -8.98
N VAL A 539 2.37 -10.16 -9.06
CA VAL A 539 1.12 -9.66 -9.64
C VAL A 539 0.30 -9.07 -8.51
N ALA A 540 -0.05 -7.79 -8.60
CA ALA A 540 -0.72 -7.05 -7.53
C ALA A 540 -1.95 -6.31 -8.05
N ALA A 541 -3.12 -6.58 -7.45
CA ALA A 541 -4.38 -5.93 -7.76
C ALA A 541 -4.76 -4.92 -6.67
N THR A 542 -5.10 -3.70 -7.09
CA THR A 542 -5.38 -2.55 -6.22
C THR A 542 -6.88 -2.28 -6.08
N GLY A 543 -7.29 -1.61 -5.00
CA GLY A 543 -8.68 -1.20 -4.76
C GLY A 543 -9.25 -0.23 -5.81
N ARG A 544 -8.39 0.39 -6.64
CA ARG A 544 -8.79 1.33 -7.70
C ARG A 544 -9.00 0.69 -9.07
N GLY A 545 -8.92 -0.65 -9.15
CA GLY A 545 -9.11 -1.37 -10.40
C GLY A 545 -7.87 -1.38 -11.29
N ASN A 546 -6.67 -1.25 -10.73
CA ASN A 546 -5.42 -1.47 -11.48
C ASN A 546 -4.79 -2.80 -11.08
N VAL A 547 -4.18 -3.47 -12.05
CA VAL A 547 -3.33 -4.64 -11.84
C VAL A 547 -1.93 -4.34 -12.38
N PHE A 548 -0.92 -4.66 -11.58
CA PHE A 548 0.48 -4.44 -11.91
C PHE A 548 1.25 -5.77 -11.90
N GLY A 549 2.18 -5.90 -12.83
CA GLY A 549 3.28 -6.87 -12.74
C GLY A 549 4.53 -6.15 -12.25
N ILE A 550 5.07 -6.55 -11.12
CA ILE A 550 6.24 -5.93 -10.48
C ILE A 550 7.37 -6.95 -10.45
N ASP A 551 8.58 -6.55 -10.85
CA ASP A 551 9.76 -7.39 -10.70
C ASP A 551 10.16 -7.49 -9.22
N SER A 552 10.12 -8.70 -8.66
CA SER A 552 10.52 -8.94 -7.27
C SER A 552 11.99 -8.68 -6.98
N GLY A 553 12.85 -8.59 -8.00
CA GLY A 553 14.28 -8.33 -7.83
C GLY A 553 14.61 -6.86 -7.53
N ASN A 554 13.84 -5.90 -8.06
CA ASN A 554 14.14 -4.47 -7.91
C ASN A 554 12.90 -3.57 -7.66
N GLY A 555 11.69 -4.12 -7.68
CA GLY A 555 10.45 -3.37 -7.48
C GLY A 555 10.00 -2.53 -8.69
N ALA A 556 10.61 -2.71 -9.86
CA ALA A 556 10.22 -2.04 -11.09
C ALA A 556 8.87 -2.57 -11.61
N ILE A 557 8.05 -1.67 -12.13
CA ILE A 557 6.78 -2.04 -12.77
C ILE A 557 7.09 -2.53 -14.18
N LEU A 558 6.79 -3.78 -14.46
CA LEU A 558 6.98 -4.43 -15.76
C LEU A 558 5.84 -4.10 -16.72
N TRP A 559 4.61 -4.13 -16.21
CA TRP A 559 3.39 -3.81 -16.94
C TRP A 559 2.29 -3.37 -15.98
N SER A 560 1.30 -2.64 -16.50
CA SER A 560 0.12 -2.20 -15.76
C SER A 560 -1.12 -2.30 -16.64
N ARG A 561 -2.24 -2.74 -16.07
CA ARG A 561 -3.55 -2.80 -16.75
C ARG A 561 -4.64 -2.20 -15.88
N ILE A 562 -5.54 -1.44 -16.50
CA ILE A 562 -6.79 -0.99 -15.88
C ILE A 562 -7.86 -2.06 -16.11
N LEU A 563 -8.62 -2.39 -15.07
CA LEU A 563 -9.75 -3.31 -15.11
C LEU A 563 -11.01 -2.63 -15.64
N GLY A 564 -11.64 -3.23 -16.64
CA GLY A 564 -12.86 -2.73 -17.27
C GLY A 564 -14.07 -2.85 -16.36
N LEU A 565 -14.73 -1.71 -16.11
CA LEU A 565 -16.00 -1.67 -15.38
C LEU A 565 -17.18 -2.15 -16.24
N GLY A 566 -17.05 -2.23 -17.57
CA GLY A 566 -18.14 -2.58 -18.47
C GLY A 566 -19.35 -1.67 -18.25
N VAL A 567 -20.56 -2.25 -18.18
CA VAL A 567 -21.82 -1.51 -17.92
C VAL A 567 -21.81 -0.77 -16.57
N ALA A 568 -21.01 -1.21 -15.60
CA ALA A 568 -20.90 -0.52 -14.32
C ALA A 568 -20.21 0.85 -14.43
N ALA A 569 -19.46 1.11 -15.51
CA ALA A 569 -18.77 2.39 -15.72
C ALA A 569 -19.76 3.57 -15.79
N GLU A 570 -20.85 3.41 -16.54
CA GLU A 570 -21.91 4.42 -16.71
C GLU A 570 -22.63 4.74 -15.40
N ARG A 571 -22.55 3.84 -14.42
CA ARG A 571 -23.20 3.96 -13.10
C ARG A 571 -22.21 4.26 -11.98
N GLY A 572 -21.00 4.70 -12.32
CA GLY A 572 -19.96 5.09 -11.37
C GLY A 572 -19.50 3.94 -10.48
N GLY A 573 -19.45 2.72 -11.02
CA GLY A 573 -19.04 1.55 -10.28
C GLY A 573 -17.55 1.52 -9.95
N HIS A 574 -17.18 0.70 -8.97
CA HIS A 574 -15.79 0.45 -8.60
C HIS A 574 -15.54 -1.05 -8.42
N HIS A 575 -14.27 -1.43 -8.48
CA HIS A 575 -13.84 -2.83 -8.33
C HIS A 575 -13.47 -3.13 -6.89
N VAL A 576 -13.82 -4.33 -6.43
CA VAL A 576 -13.34 -4.91 -5.18
C VAL A 576 -12.65 -6.24 -5.52
N PRO A 577 -11.31 -6.25 -5.64
CA PRO A 577 -10.57 -7.49 -5.82
C PRO A 577 -10.82 -8.46 -4.66
N PHE A 578 -11.23 -9.69 -4.98
CA PHE A 578 -11.63 -10.69 -3.99
C PHE A 578 -10.51 -11.71 -3.75
N LYS A 579 -10.04 -12.39 -4.80
CA LYS A 579 -9.00 -13.43 -4.73
C LYS A 579 -8.32 -13.62 -6.08
N MET A 580 -7.07 -14.09 -6.04
CA MET A 580 -6.25 -14.33 -7.22
C MET A 580 -5.79 -15.78 -7.19
N PHE A 581 -5.84 -16.45 -8.35
CA PHE A 581 -5.43 -17.84 -8.50
C PHE A 581 -4.44 -17.99 -9.64
N VAL A 582 -3.41 -18.80 -9.42
CA VAL A 582 -2.47 -19.20 -10.47
C VAL A 582 -3.07 -20.39 -11.20
N THR A 583 -3.59 -20.17 -12.42
CA THR A 583 -4.27 -21.20 -13.21
C THR A 583 -3.30 -21.98 -14.09
N LYS A 584 -2.23 -21.34 -14.58
CA LYS A 584 -1.10 -22.02 -15.22
C LYS A 584 0.23 -21.56 -14.62
N THR A 585 1.15 -22.50 -14.52
CA THR A 585 2.48 -22.37 -13.94
C THR A 585 3.53 -22.67 -15.01
N VAL A 586 4.78 -22.28 -14.75
CA VAL A 586 5.91 -22.55 -15.65
C VAL A 586 6.11 -24.06 -15.89
N SER A 587 5.79 -24.91 -14.91
CA SER A 587 5.90 -26.37 -15.03
C SER A 587 4.95 -26.97 -16.06
N ASP A 588 3.88 -26.26 -16.45
CA ASP A 588 2.94 -26.73 -17.47
C ASP A 588 3.46 -26.49 -18.90
N GLY A 589 4.65 -25.89 -19.08
CA GLY A 589 5.30 -25.68 -20.37
C GLY A 589 4.78 -24.46 -21.17
N GLU A 590 3.79 -23.74 -20.64
CA GLU A 590 3.23 -22.52 -21.20
C GLU A 590 3.63 -21.27 -20.39
N THR A 591 3.26 -20.08 -20.85
CA THR A 591 3.38 -18.87 -20.02
C THR A 591 2.46 -18.98 -18.81
N PRO A 592 2.92 -18.55 -17.62
CA PRO A 592 2.12 -18.63 -16.41
C PRO A 592 0.91 -17.69 -16.52
N ARG A 593 -0.26 -18.17 -16.08
CA ARG A 593 -1.54 -17.46 -16.17
C ARG A 593 -2.16 -17.28 -14.80
N VAL A 594 -2.79 -16.13 -14.63
CA VAL A 594 -3.44 -15.74 -13.40
C VAL A 594 -4.89 -15.37 -13.68
N ALA A 595 -5.79 -15.85 -12.84
CA ALA A 595 -7.19 -15.46 -12.81
C ALA A 595 -7.45 -14.60 -11.58
N LEU A 596 -7.85 -13.36 -11.81
CA LEU A 596 -8.26 -12.41 -10.78
C LEU A 596 -9.79 -12.37 -10.69
N VAL A 597 -10.34 -12.75 -9.54
CA VAL A 597 -11.76 -12.66 -9.25
C VAL A 597 -12.04 -11.34 -8.55
N THR A 598 -12.98 -10.58 -9.09
CA THR A 598 -13.37 -9.25 -8.60
C THR A 598 -14.88 -9.15 -8.48
N GLN A 599 -15.37 -8.33 -7.57
CA GLN A 599 -16.75 -7.85 -7.59
C GLN A 599 -16.78 -6.42 -8.13
N ARG A 600 -17.70 -6.09 -9.04
CA ARG A 600 -17.98 -4.69 -9.39
C ARG A 600 -19.20 -4.24 -8.63
N LEU A 601 -19.08 -3.10 -7.96
CA LEU A 601 -20.17 -2.48 -7.21
C LEU A 601 -20.52 -1.14 -7.84
N SER A 602 -21.75 -1.04 -8.36
CA SER A 602 -22.33 0.20 -8.88
C SER A 602 -22.88 1.07 -7.75
N LYS A 603 -22.87 2.41 -7.92
CA LYS A 603 -23.58 3.32 -7.01
C LYS A 603 -25.09 3.07 -6.95
N SER A 604 -25.65 2.44 -7.99
CA SER A 604 -27.05 2.02 -8.05
C SER A 604 -27.35 0.76 -7.22
N GLY A 605 -26.35 0.17 -6.55
CA GLY A 605 -26.50 -1.06 -5.76
C GLY A 605 -26.42 -2.36 -6.57
N LEU A 606 -26.11 -2.30 -7.87
CA LEU A 606 -25.84 -3.50 -8.67
C LEU A 606 -24.47 -4.08 -8.30
N VAL A 607 -24.45 -5.40 -8.11
CA VAL A 607 -23.24 -6.17 -7.80
C VAL A 607 -23.16 -7.32 -8.78
N ASP A 608 -21.99 -7.49 -9.41
CA ASP A 608 -21.66 -8.65 -10.21
C ASP A 608 -20.24 -9.12 -9.90
N ALA A 609 -19.93 -10.37 -10.22
CA ALA A 609 -18.59 -10.94 -10.09
C ALA A 609 -18.00 -11.22 -11.46
N VAL A 610 -16.78 -10.72 -11.66
CA VAL A 610 -16.05 -10.76 -12.92
C VAL A 610 -14.70 -11.43 -12.70
N VAL A 611 -14.34 -12.31 -13.62
CA VAL A 611 -13.03 -12.96 -13.66
C VAL A 611 -12.21 -12.37 -14.80
N PHE A 612 -11.03 -11.88 -14.46
CA PHE A 612 -10.03 -11.40 -15.41
C PHE A 612 -8.92 -12.44 -15.55
N ASN A 613 -8.68 -12.92 -16.77
CA ASN A 613 -7.55 -13.81 -17.07
C ASN A 613 -6.42 -13.02 -17.72
N LEU A 614 -5.24 -13.09 -17.13
CA LEU A 614 -4.07 -12.41 -17.63
C LEU A 614 -2.87 -13.35 -17.71
N ASP A 615 -2.03 -13.11 -18.70
CA ASP A 615 -0.65 -13.60 -18.69
C ASP A 615 0.10 -12.86 -17.59
N ALA A 616 0.71 -13.60 -16.66
CA ALA A 616 1.36 -13.01 -15.51
C ALA A 616 2.63 -12.21 -15.87
N LEU A 617 3.26 -12.52 -17.01
CA LEU A 617 4.53 -11.92 -17.42
C LEU A 617 4.32 -10.63 -18.21
N THR A 618 3.28 -10.57 -19.03
CA THR A 618 3.02 -9.44 -19.94
C THR A 618 1.79 -8.62 -19.57
N GLY A 619 0.90 -9.16 -18.74
CA GLY A 619 -0.40 -8.54 -18.44
C GLY A 619 -1.38 -8.59 -19.60
N GLU A 620 -1.10 -9.37 -20.64
CA GLU A 620 -1.99 -9.51 -21.80
C GLU A 620 -3.25 -10.32 -21.45
N ASP A 621 -4.35 -10.02 -22.14
CA ASP A 621 -5.59 -10.77 -21.99
C ASP A 621 -5.46 -12.13 -22.66
N VAL A 622 -5.53 -13.20 -21.87
CA VAL A 622 -5.44 -14.58 -22.37
C VAL A 622 -6.60 -14.91 -23.31
N LEU A 623 -7.77 -14.31 -23.10
CA LEU A 623 -8.97 -14.56 -23.91
C LEU A 623 -8.96 -13.76 -25.22
N GLY A 624 -8.03 -12.81 -25.39
CA GLY A 624 -7.95 -11.95 -26.57
C GLY A 624 -9.16 -11.04 -26.78
N LYS A 625 -9.95 -10.78 -25.73
CA LYS A 625 -11.11 -9.87 -25.78
C LYS A 625 -10.68 -8.41 -25.76
N SER A 626 -9.53 -8.11 -25.15
CA SER A 626 -8.93 -6.77 -25.09
C SER A 626 -7.55 -6.72 -25.72
N SER A 627 -7.25 -5.64 -26.44
CA SER A 627 -5.89 -5.36 -26.89
C SER A 627 -4.99 -4.98 -25.70
N THR A 628 -3.67 -4.97 -25.92
CA THR A 628 -2.68 -4.61 -24.88
C THR A 628 -2.79 -3.16 -24.42
N HIS A 629 -3.25 -2.28 -25.30
CA HIS A 629 -3.39 -0.85 -25.04
C HIS A 629 -4.81 -0.49 -24.59
N ASP A 630 -5.74 -1.44 -24.55
CA ASP A 630 -7.08 -1.18 -24.06
C ASP A 630 -7.26 -1.61 -22.60
N VAL A 631 -8.33 -1.11 -22.01
CA VAL A 631 -8.81 -1.56 -20.70
C VAL A 631 -9.07 -3.08 -20.77
N LEU A 632 -8.65 -3.79 -19.72
CA LEU A 632 -8.78 -5.24 -19.64
C LEU A 632 -10.25 -5.60 -19.39
N ASN A 633 -10.89 -6.31 -20.31
CA ASN A 633 -12.27 -6.74 -20.17
C ASN A 633 -12.34 -8.12 -19.54
N GLY A 634 -13.09 -8.25 -18.45
CA GLY A 634 -13.29 -9.51 -17.75
C GLY A 634 -14.56 -10.21 -18.21
N GLU A 635 -14.69 -11.47 -17.81
CA GLU A 635 -15.90 -12.26 -18.04
C GLU A 635 -16.80 -12.20 -16.81
N GLU A 636 -18.05 -11.79 -17.00
CA GLU A 636 -19.06 -11.82 -15.95
C GLU A 636 -19.47 -13.27 -15.70
N VAL A 637 -19.22 -13.77 -14.50
CA VAL A 637 -19.49 -15.16 -14.11
C VAL A 637 -20.71 -15.25 -13.19
N VAL A 638 -20.88 -14.29 -12.28
CA VAL A 638 -22.02 -14.26 -11.35
C VAL A 638 -22.72 -12.91 -11.45
N PRO A 639 -24.01 -12.87 -11.84
CA PRO A 639 -24.82 -11.64 -11.82
C PRO A 639 -25.31 -11.37 -10.38
N GLY A 640 -24.38 -11.17 -9.45
CA GLY A 640 -24.68 -10.98 -8.03
C GLY A 640 -23.45 -10.97 -7.13
N GLU A 641 -23.73 -10.86 -5.83
CA GLU A 641 -22.74 -10.94 -4.76
C GLU A 641 -22.20 -12.38 -4.60
N ILE A 642 -20.88 -12.52 -4.52
CA ILE A 642 -20.20 -13.79 -4.21
C ILE A 642 -19.90 -13.87 -2.70
N LEU A 643 -20.10 -15.06 -2.13
CA LEU A 643 -19.84 -15.35 -0.72
C LEU A 643 -18.44 -15.94 -0.51
N ASP A 644 -18.01 -16.85 -1.39
CA ASP A 644 -16.70 -17.49 -1.32
C ASP A 644 -16.20 -17.97 -2.69
N VAL A 645 -14.88 -18.14 -2.79
CA VAL A 645 -14.19 -18.62 -3.99
C VAL A 645 -13.00 -19.49 -3.63
N PHE A 646 -12.93 -20.67 -4.26
CA PHE A 646 -11.81 -21.60 -4.14
C PHE A 646 -11.48 -22.24 -5.49
N MET A 647 -10.28 -22.80 -5.60
CA MET A 647 -9.80 -23.49 -6.79
C MET A 647 -9.64 -24.98 -6.48
N LEU A 648 -10.04 -25.84 -7.41
CA LEU A 648 -9.84 -27.29 -7.30
C LEU A 648 -8.39 -27.65 -7.67
N GLU A 649 -7.74 -28.50 -6.87
CA GLU A 649 -6.32 -28.82 -7.06
C GLU A 649 -6.03 -29.58 -8.37
N ASN A 650 -6.93 -30.48 -8.78
CA ASN A 650 -6.69 -31.38 -9.92
C ASN A 650 -6.89 -30.71 -11.28
N ASP A 651 -7.94 -29.90 -11.42
CA ASP A 651 -8.39 -29.35 -12.73
C ASP A 651 -8.24 -27.82 -12.78
N ARG A 652 -7.71 -27.21 -11.70
CA ARG A 652 -7.52 -25.76 -11.52
C ARG A 652 -8.75 -24.93 -11.88
N THR A 653 -9.93 -25.54 -11.77
CA THR A 653 -11.23 -24.91 -11.97
C THR A 653 -11.53 -24.05 -10.76
N ILE A 654 -11.95 -22.81 -11.02
CA ILE A 654 -12.37 -21.87 -9.99
C ILE A 654 -13.85 -22.08 -9.75
N VAL A 655 -14.22 -22.23 -8.48
CA VAL A 655 -15.58 -22.45 -8.01
C VAL A 655 -16.02 -21.20 -7.26
N LEU A 656 -17.07 -20.53 -7.76
CA LEU A 656 -17.65 -19.35 -7.16
C LEU A 656 -19.00 -19.71 -6.53
N VAL A 657 -19.17 -19.29 -5.28
CA VAL A 657 -20.43 -19.49 -4.53
C VAL A 657 -21.15 -18.15 -4.46
N ASP A 658 -22.36 -18.07 -5.01
CA ASP A 658 -23.16 -16.86 -4.94
C ASP A 658 -23.99 -16.76 -3.64
N LYS A 659 -24.63 -15.60 -3.44
CA LYS A 659 -25.51 -15.32 -2.30
C LYS A 659 -26.69 -16.29 -2.16
N TYR A 660 -27.12 -16.93 -3.24
CA TYR A 660 -28.20 -17.92 -3.26
C TYR A 660 -27.67 -19.37 -3.13
N LEU A 661 -26.39 -19.52 -2.77
CA LEU A 661 -25.69 -20.80 -2.66
C LEU A 661 -25.69 -21.59 -3.98
N GLN A 662 -25.79 -20.91 -5.13
CA GLN A 662 -25.57 -21.54 -6.42
C GLN A 662 -24.07 -21.52 -6.74
N ILE A 663 -23.64 -22.60 -7.36
CA ILE A 663 -22.25 -22.79 -7.76
C ILE A 663 -22.09 -22.41 -9.21
N HIS A 664 -21.09 -21.58 -9.48
CA HIS A 664 -20.67 -21.19 -10.82
C HIS A 664 -19.22 -21.65 -11.01
N LEU A 665 -18.94 -22.27 -12.15
CA LEU A 665 -17.62 -22.80 -12.47
C LEU A 665 -16.91 -21.87 -13.44
N TYR A 666 -15.60 -21.78 -13.34
CA TYR A 666 -14.78 -21.04 -14.28
C TYR A 666 -13.46 -21.77 -14.57
N PRO A 667 -13.14 -22.06 -15.85
CA PRO A 667 -14.01 -21.91 -17.03
C PRO A 667 -15.19 -22.88 -16.99
N ASP A 668 -16.36 -22.49 -17.50
CA ASP A 668 -17.55 -23.34 -17.54
C ASP A 668 -17.64 -24.13 -18.86
N ASN A 669 -17.05 -25.32 -18.90
CA ASN A 669 -17.04 -26.19 -20.08
C ASN A 669 -17.50 -27.62 -19.74
N LYS A 670 -17.70 -28.47 -20.76
CA LYS A 670 -18.22 -29.83 -20.54
C LYS A 670 -17.29 -30.68 -19.67
N GLU A 671 -15.98 -30.52 -19.83
CA GLU A 671 -14.95 -31.28 -19.10
C GLU A 671 -14.95 -30.92 -17.61
N THR A 672 -14.80 -29.63 -17.29
CA THR A 672 -14.86 -29.10 -15.92
C THR A 672 -16.17 -29.47 -15.22
N ARG A 673 -17.31 -29.43 -15.91
CA ARG A 673 -18.59 -29.91 -15.35
C ARG A 673 -18.55 -31.40 -15.00
N THR A 674 -18.04 -32.25 -15.90
CA THR A 674 -17.94 -33.70 -15.62
C THR A 674 -16.98 -34.01 -14.48
N THR A 675 -15.83 -33.33 -14.42
CA THR A 675 -14.88 -33.44 -13.31
C THR A 675 -15.53 -33.00 -12.00
N PHE A 676 -16.22 -31.85 -12.03
CA PHE A 676 -16.90 -31.29 -10.87
C PHE A 676 -18.03 -32.19 -10.36
N GLU A 677 -18.84 -32.79 -11.25
CA GLU A 677 -19.88 -33.77 -10.88
C GLU A 677 -19.34 -34.92 -10.04
N SER A 678 -18.13 -35.41 -10.36
CA SER A 678 -17.49 -36.49 -9.62
C SER A 678 -16.98 -36.08 -8.23
N LEU A 679 -16.71 -34.78 -8.04
CA LEU A 679 -16.12 -34.22 -6.82
C LEU A 679 -17.15 -33.51 -5.93
N ALA A 680 -18.26 -33.03 -6.47
CA ALA A 680 -19.22 -32.15 -5.80
C ALA A 680 -19.64 -32.66 -4.41
N SER A 681 -19.98 -33.95 -4.31
CA SER A 681 -20.39 -34.58 -3.05
C SER A 681 -19.28 -34.66 -1.97
N LYS A 682 -18.01 -34.49 -2.33
CA LYS A 682 -16.86 -34.53 -1.42
C LYS A 682 -16.41 -33.13 -1.00
N LEU A 683 -16.93 -32.08 -1.64
CA LEU A 683 -16.54 -30.71 -1.37
C LEU A 683 -17.36 -30.16 -0.20
N HIS A 684 -16.63 -29.71 0.82
CA HIS A 684 -17.17 -29.08 2.02
C HIS A 684 -16.46 -27.75 2.23
N PHE A 685 -17.22 -26.74 2.61
CA PHE A 685 -16.65 -25.43 2.91
C PHE A 685 -17.48 -24.71 3.98
N PRO A 686 -16.84 -24.00 4.91
CA PRO A 686 -17.53 -23.17 5.87
C PRO A 686 -17.82 -21.79 5.28
N LEU A 687 -19.04 -21.29 5.49
CA LEU A 687 -19.41 -19.90 5.21
C LEU A 687 -19.70 -19.18 6.53
N LYS A 688 -19.18 -17.97 6.66
CA LYS A 688 -19.45 -17.10 7.81
C LYS A 688 -20.81 -16.43 7.67
N ALA A 689 -21.51 -16.32 8.79
CA ALA A 689 -22.60 -15.38 9.02
C ALA A 689 -22.23 -14.51 10.25
N THR A 690 -23.03 -13.50 10.58
CA THR A 690 -22.68 -12.51 11.61
C THR A 690 -22.44 -13.15 12.99
N ASP A 691 -23.33 -14.05 13.42
CA ASP A 691 -23.40 -14.66 14.76
C ASP A 691 -23.11 -16.18 14.75
N ARG A 692 -22.79 -16.74 13.58
CA ARG A 692 -22.66 -18.19 13.40
C ARG A 692 -21.78 -18.51 12.20
N ILE A 693 -21.26 -19.72 12.17
CA ILE A 693 -20.61 -20.29 10.99
C ILE A 693 -21.36 -21.53 10.53
N LEU A 694 -21.52 -21.65 9.22
CA LEU A 694 -22.34 -22.65 8.56
C LEU A 694 -21.46 -23.52 7.67
N GLY A 695 -21.44 -24.82 7.93
CA GLY A 695 -20.88 -25.80 7.01
C GLY A 695 -21.79 -26.02 5.83
N HIS A 696 -21.22 -26.06 4.64
CA HIS A 696 -21.93 -26.33 3.41
C HIS A 696 -21.33 -27.51 2.66
N GLN A 697 -22.18 -28.24 1.96
CA GLN A 697 -21.81 -29.29 1.01
C GLN A 697 -22.52 -29.06 -0.31
N ILE A 698 -21.89 -29.46 -1.41
CA ILE A 698 -22.44 -29.26 -2.75
C ILE A 698 -23.31 -30.47 -3.14
N SER A 699 -24.46 -30.19 -3.77
CA SER A 699 -25.34 -31.23 -4.29
C SER A 699 -24.60 -32.08 -5.34
N PRO A 700 -24.79 -33.41 -5.38
CA PRO A 700 -24.09 -34.29 -6.33
C PRO A 700 -24.56 -34.09 -7.77
N LYS A 701 -25.73 -33.52 -7.97
CA LYS A 701 -26.32 -33.26 -9.29
C LYS A 701 -26.79 -31.80 -9.38
N PRO A 702 -26.80 -31.22 -10.59
CA PRO A 702 -27.39 -29.92 -10.81
C PRO A 702 -28.91 -29.97 -10.65
N ARG A 703 -29.52 -28.85 -10.26
CA ARG A 703 -30.98 -28.73 -10.23
C ARG A 703 -31.52 -28.73 -11.65
N ALA A 704 -32.55 -29.53 -11.91
CA ALA A 704 -33.15 -29.65 -13.25
C ALA A 704 -33.66 -28.33 -13.84
N ILE A 705 -34.07 -27.38 -12.99
CA ILE A 705 -34.62 -26.08 -13.42
C ILE A 705 -33.53 -25.07 -13.78
N SER A 706 -32.49 -24.93 -12.94
CA SER A 706 -31.42 -23.94 -13.16
C SER A 706 -30.23 -24.49 -13.95
N GLY A 707 -30.09 -25.81 -14.03
CA GLY A 707 -28.90 -26.47 -14.56
C GLY A 707 -27.64 -26.28 -13.71
N LYS A 708 -27.75 -25.66 -12.54
CA LYS A 708 -26.62 -25.34 -11.64
C LYS A 708 -26.60 -26.23 -10.41
N PHE A 709 -25.41 -26.42 -9.84
CA PHE A 709 -25.25 -27.06 -8.53
C PHE A 709 -25.63 -26.07 -7.44
N ASN A 710 -26.17 -26.59 -6.35
CA ASN A 710 -26.50 -25.79 -5.18
C ASN A 710 -25.78 -26.36 -3.96
N ALA A 711 -25.25 -25.48 -3.13
CA ALA A 711 -24.80 -25.82 -1.81
C ALA A 711 -25.97 -25.83 -0.82
N TYR A 712 -25.92 -26.75 0.14
CA TYR A 712 -26.86 -26.85 1.25
C TYR A 712 -26.08 -26.94 2.56
N SER A 713 -26.68 -26.43 3.64
CA SER A 713 -26.03 -26.43 4.95
C SER A 713 -26.05 -27.82 5.56
N THR A 714 -24.90 -28.28 6.08
CA THR A 714 -24.72 -29.60 6.72
C THR A 714 -24.56 -29.51 8.23
N TRP A 715 -23.96 -28.43 8.71
CA TRP A 715 -23.77 -28.18 10.13
C TRP A 715 -23.81 -26.67 10.41
N THR A 716 -24.09 -26.31 11.66
CA THR A 716 -24.11 -24.91 12.12
C THR A 716 -23.46 -24.84 13.48
N MET A 717 -22.55 -23.88 13.66
CA MET A 717 -21.99 -23.53 14.95
C MET A 717 -22.42 -22.10 15.28
N ALA A 718 -23.33 -21.97 16.24
CA ALA A 718 -23.73 -20.67 16.78
C ALA A 718 -22.66 -20.17 17.76
N LEU A 719 -22.34 -18.88 17.70
CA LEU A 719 -21.49 -18.22 18.68
C LEU A 719 -22.28 -17.85 19.94
N PRO A 720 -21.61 -17.63 21.08
CA PRO A 720 -22.24 -17.07 22.26
C PRO A 720 -22.95 -15.74 21.97
N ALA A 721 -23.99 -15.42 22.75
CA ALA A 721 -24.77 -14.20 22.54
C ALA A 721 -23.90 -12.94 22.67
N GLY A 722 -23.93 -12.07 21.65
CA GLY A 722 -23.15 -10.84 21.60
C GLY A 722 -21.75 -10.99 20.97
N GLU A 723 -21.35 -12.20 20.58
CA GLU A 723 -20.13 -12.45 19.79
C GLU A 723 -20.38 -12.38 18.29
N GLU A 724 -19.47 -11.71 17.57
CA GLU A 724 -19.50 -11.55 16.12
C GLU A 724 -18.17 -11.96 15.49
N ILE A 725 -18.20 -12.54 14.28
CA ILE A 725 -16.99 -12.96 13.55
C ILE A 725 -16.32 -11.74 12.91
N LEU A 726 -15.08 -11.44 13.30
CA LEU A 726 -14.25 -10.39 12.70
C LEU A 726 -13.47 -10.88 11.47
N SER A 727 -12.80 -12.03 11.60
CA SER A 727 -11.95 -12.56 10.53
C SER A 727 -11.84 -14.08 10.56
N GLN A 728 -11.61 -14.66 9.38
CA GLN A 728 -11.37 -16.08 9.17
C GLN A 728 -9.97 -16.26 8.56
N PHE A 729 -9.24 -17.28 9.00
CA PHE A 729 -7.95 -17.67 8.43
C PHE A 729 -7.87 -19.19 8.27
N SER A 730 -7.04 -19.66 7.35
CA SER A 730 -6.82 -21.08 7.10
C SER A 730 -5.32 -21.33 6.92
N PRO A 731 -4.83 -22.55 7.26
CA PRO A 731 -3.46 -22.90 6.96
C PRO A 731 -3.21 -22.82 5.45
N PRO A 732 -2.05 -22.32 5.01
CA PRO A 732 -1.69 -22.31 3.60
C PRO A 732 -1.53 -23.75 3.07
N SER A 733 -1.95 -23.99 1.82
CA SER A 733 -1.69 -25.27 1.14
C SER A 733 -0.20 -25.36 0.79
N GLU A 734 0.51 -26.27 1.45
CA GLU A 734 1.95 -26.45 1.35
C GLU A 734 2.33 -27.93 1.46
N PRO A 735 3.43 -28.36 0.81
CA PRO A 735 3.96 -29.70 1.00
C PRO A 735 4.50 -29.86 2.43
N ILE A 736 4.21 -31.02 3.02
CA ILE A 736 4.63 -31.35 4.39
C ILE A 736 5.70 -32.44 4.31
N ALA A 737 6.93 -32.10 4.68
CA ALA A 737 8.05 -33.05 4.61
C ALA A 737 8.00 -34.15 5.69
N SER A 738 7.48 -33.81 6.88
CA SER A 738 7.38 -34.76 7.99
C SER A 738 6.00 -34.75 8.64
N PHE A 739 5.38 -35.94 8.68
CA PHE A 739 4.07 -36.20 9.29
C PHE A 739 4.12 -36.37 10.81
N GLY A 740 5.29 -36.42 11.43
CA GLY A 740 5.43 -36.64 12.87
C GLY A 740 6.72 -36.08 13.44
N LYS A 741 6.75 -35.91 14.75
CA LYS A 741 7.93 -35.48 15.52
C LYS A 741 8.41 -36.66 16.36
N VAL A 742 9.65 -37.07 16.15
CA VAL A 742 10.28 -38.15 16.92
C VAL A 742 10.79 -37.58 18.24
N LEU A 743 10.45 -38.22 19.34
CA LEU A 743 10.86 -37.89 20.70
C LEU A 743 12.21 -38.55 21.04
N GLY A 744 12.85 -38.11 22.13
CA GLY A 744 14.13 -38.69 22.57
C GLY A 744 14.07 -40.21 22.81
N ASP A 745 12.92 -40.69 23.30
CA ASP A 745 12.66 -42.12 23.50
C ASP A 745 12.27 -42.90 22.22
N ARG A 746 12.41 -42.28 21.04
CA ARG A 746 12.09 -42.81 19.70
C ARG A 746 10.60 -43.04 19.43
N ARG A 747 9.72 -42.65 20.34
CA ARG A 747 8.28 -42.58 20.04
C ARG A 747 7.98 -41.36 19.17
N THR A 748 6.86 -41.37 18.48
CA THR A 748 6.48 -40.35 17.50
C THR A 748 5.17 -39.69 17.91
N LEU A 749 5.17 -38.36 17.93
CA LEU A 749 3.96 -37.55 17.93
C LEU A 749 3.55 -37.28 16.48
N TYR A 750 2.44 -37.87 16.03
CA TYR A 750 1.93 -37.61 14.67
C TYR A 750 1.25 -36.24 14.64
N LYS A 751 1.59 -35.41 13.65
CA LYS A 751 1.04 -34.07 13.50
C LYS A 751 -0.41 -34.15 13.05
N TYR A 752 -1.27 -33.28 13.59
CA TYR A 752 -2.64 -33.13 13.11
C TYR A 752 -2.66 -32.22 11.87
N LEU A 753 -3.03 -32.77 10.72
CA LEU A 753 -2.86 -32.14 9.39
C LEU A 753 -4.16 -32.19 8.58
N ASN A 754 -5.28 -31.81 9.19
CA ASN A 754 -6.56 -31.71 8.48
C ASN A 754 -6.56 -30.46 7.58
N PRO A 755 -6.70 -30.59 6.24
CA PRO A 755 -6.71 -29.44 5.33
C PRO A 755 -7.97 -28.57 5.46
N ALA A 756 -9.05 -29.08 6.06
CA ALA A 756 -10.30 -28.35 6.24
C ALA A 756 -10.32 -27.48 7.51
N ILE A 757 -9.21 -27.36 8.23
CA ILE A 757 -9.14 -26.52 9.43
C ILE A 757 -9.38 -25.05 9.06
N THR A 758 -10.20 -24.38 9.88
CA THR A 758 -10.50 -22.96 9.76
C THR A 758 -10.37 -22.31 11.13
N GLY A 759 -9.60 -21.23 11.19
CA GLY A 759 -9.48 -20.36 12.35
C GLY A 759 -10.46 -19.18 12.27
N LEU A 760 -11.06 -18.80 13.40
CA LEU A 760 -11.98 -17.68 13.53
C LEU A 760 -11.52 -16.76 14.66
N ILE A 761 -11.58 -15.46 14.41
CA ILE A 761 -11.41 -14.42 15.44
C ILE A 761 -12.76 -13.73 15.62
N THR A 762 -13.26 -13.70 16.86
CA THR A 762 -14.53 -13.10 17.24
C THR A 762 -14.34 -11.95 18.22
N THR A 763 -15.33 -11.07 18.30
CA THR A 763 -15.40 -9.98 19.29
C THR A 763 -16.74 -10.04 20.00
N SER A 764 -16.73 -9.85 21.32
CA SER A 764 -17.91 -9.62 22.13
C SER A 764 -17.99 -8.14 22.51
N ARG A 765 -19.01 -7.42 22.01
CA ARG A 765 -19.19 -5.97 22.28
C ARG A 765 -20.39 -5.67 23.20
N GLY A 766 -21.18 -6.69 23.54
CA GLY A 766 -22.42 -6.54 24.32
C GLY A 766 -22.31 -6.90 25.81
N THR A 767 -21.16 -7.35 26.29
CA THR A 767 -20.91 -7.74 27.68
C THR A 767 -20.31 -6.58 28.49
N GLU A 768 -20.52 -6.55 29.82
CA GLU A 768 -19.94 -5.52 30.71
C GLU A 768 -18.40 -5.44 30.60
N GLN A 769 -17.77 -6.56 30.23
CA GLN A 769 -16.36 -6.63 29.83
C GLN A 769 -16.28 -7.19 28.41
N PRO A 770 -15.89 -6.39 27.39
CA PRO A 770 -15.72 -6.89 26.04
C PRO A 770 -14.54 -7.86 25.99
N THR A 771 -14.70 -8.95 25.25
CA THR A 771 -13.66 -9.98 25.07
C THR A 771 -13.49 -10.32 23.59
N CYS A 772 -12.41 -11.02 23.28
CA CYS A 772 -12.16 -11.60 21.99
C CYS A 772 -12.17 -13.13 22.07
N GLY A 773 -12.72 -13.80 21.06
CA GLY A 773 -12.61 -15.25 20.93
C GLY A 773 -11.65 -15.64 19.80
N LEU A 774 -10.90 -16.72 20.00
CA LEU A 774 -10.12 -17.38 18.97
C LEU A 774 -10.54 -18.85 18.90
N TYR A 775 -11.11 -19.26 17.77
CA TYR A 775 -11.56 -20.63 17.54
C TYR A 775 -10.74 -21.29 16.44
N VAL A 776 -10.40 -22.56 16.63
CA VAL A 776 -9.94 -23.45 15.55
C VAL A 776 -10.99 -24.51 15.37
N VAL A 777 -11.58 -24.56 14.18
CA VAL A 777 -12.73 -25.39 13.86
C VAL A 777 -12.38 -26.32 12.70
N ASP A 778 -12.84 -27.56 12.76
CA ASP A 778 -12.87 -28.45 11.60
C ASP A 778 -13.98 -27.96 10.64
N GLY A 779 -13.60 -27.30 9.54
CA GLY A 779 -14.53 -26.74 8.56
C GLY A 779 -15.39 -27.78 7.84
N GLY A 780 -15.02 -29.06 7.89
CA GLY A 780 -15.85 -30.15 7.37
C GLY A 780 -17.00 -30.54 8.30
N LYS A 781 -16.81 -30.44 9.63
CA LYS A 781 -17.75 -30.96 10.65
C LYS A 781 -18.35 -29.92 11.59
N GLY A 782 -17.72 -28.76 11.73
CA GLY A 782 -18.03 -27.76 12.75
C GLY A 782 -17.54 -28.10 14.15
N THR A 783 -16.64 -29.08 14.29
CA THR A 783 -16.08 -29.42 15.61
C THR A 783 -15.04 -28.39 16.03
N VAL A 784 -15.22 -27.80 17.21
CA VAL A 784 -14.23 -26.88 17.80
C VAL A 784 -13.07 -27.70 18.36
N LEU A 785 -11.89 -27.55 17.75
CA LEU A 785 -10.65 -28.21 18.17
C LEU A 785 -9.92 -27.41 19.24
N TYR A 786 -9.98 -26.08 19.16
CA TYR A 786 -9.36 -25.17 20.11
C TYR A 786 -10.20 -23.91 20.28
N HIS A 787 -10.26 -23.40 21.50
CA HIS A 787 -10.95 -22.17 21.84
C HIS A 787 -10.18 -21.43 22.92
N ALA A 788 -9.93 -20.14 22.69
CA ALA A 788 -9.35 -19.24 23.67
C ALA A 788 -10.18 -17.95 23.78
N VAL A 789 -10.45 -17.53 25.02
CA VAL A 789 -11.07 -16.23 25.33
C VAL A 789 -9.96 -15.29 25.79
N LEU A 790 -9.88 -14.12 25.16
CA LEU A 790 -8.79 -13.15 25.30
C LEU A 790 -9.35 -11.77 25.66
N PRO A 791 -8.59 -10.92 26.35
CA PRO A 791 -9.04 -9.58 26.72
C PRO A 791 -9.20 -8.69 25.48
N SER A 792 -10.19 -7.79 25.53
CA SER A 792 -10.38 -6.73 24.53
C SER A 792 -9.99 -5.40 25.15
N VAL A 793 -9.15 -4.63 24.46
CA VAL A 793 -8.65 -3.36 24.99
C VAL A 793 -9.36 -2.21 24.30
N ASN A 794 -9.97 -1.33 25.10
CA ASN A 794 -10.85 -0.24 24.61
C ASN A 794 -12.01 -0.74 23.72
N GLY A 795 -12.50 -1.97 23.95
CA GLY A 795 -13.55 -2.59 23.14
C GLY A 795 -13.11 -3.01 21.72
N ALA A 796 -11.82 -2.91 21.40
CA ALA A 796 -11.25 -3.31 20.12
C ALA A 796 -10.48 -4.64 20.24
N CYS A 797 -10.81 -5.56 19.33
CA CYS A 797 -10.13 -6.84 19.24
C CYS A 797 -8.90 -6.78 18.32
N ASN A 798 -7.70 -6.78 18.89
CA ASN A 798 -6.44 -6.69 18.14
C ASN A 798 -5.60 -7.98 18.27
N ILE A 799 -6.17 -9.11 17.84
CA ILE A 799 -5.46 -10.39 17.77
C ILE A 799 -4.86 -10.56 16.37
N LYS A 800 -3.61 -10.99 16.31
CA LYS A 800 -2.99 -11.50 15.08
C LYS A 800 -2.79 -12.99 15.24
N ALA A 801 -3.21 -13.80 14.27
CA ALA A 801 -3.04 -15.25 14.26
C ALA A 801 -2.43 -15.72 12.92
N ALA A 802 -1.52 -16.70 12.99
CA ALA A 802 -0.95 -17.37 11.84
C ALA A 802 -0.93 -18.88 12.12
N MET A 803 -1.26 -19.67 11.09
CA MET A 803 -1.29 -21.12 11.18
C MET A 803 -0.52 -21.72 10.02
N ALA A 804 0.34 -22.69 10.32
CA ALA A 804 1.11 -23.44 9.34
C ALA A 804 1.25 -24.89 9.80
N GLU A 805 0.99 -25.84 8.90
CA GLU A 805 0.96 -27.27 9.23
C GLU A 805 0.04 -27.55 10.43
N ASN A 806 0.62 -27.99 11.56
CA ASN A 806 -0.05 -28.29 12.82
C ASN A 806 0.20 -27.24 13.91
N TRP A 807 0.75 -26.08 13.55
CA TRP A 807 1.21 -25.05 14.47
C TRP A 807 0.40 -23.77 14.28
N LEU A 808 -0.24 -23.33 15.37
CA LEU A 808 -0.91 -22.04 15.50
C LEU A 808 -0.09 -21.15 16.41
N VAL A 809 0.13 -19.91 15.99
CA VAL A 809 0.68 -18.87 16.84
C VAL A 809 -0.23 -17.65 16.78
N TYR A 810 -0.55 -17.08 17.94
CA TYR A 810 -1.33 -15.85 18.02
C TYR A 810 -0.74 -14.87 19.02
N ILE A 811 -0.87 -13.58 18.73
CA ILE A 811 -0.35 -12.47 19.53
C ILE A 811 -1.51 -11.55 19.88
N TYR A 812 -1.61 -11.19 21.15
CA TYR A 812 -2.62 -10.26 21.68
C TYR A 812 -1.99 -9.35 22.74
N TYR A 813 -2.69 -8.27 23.08
CA TYR A 813 -2.29 -7.36 24.15
C TYR A 813 -3.05 -7.69 25.43
N ASP A 814 -2.33 -7.79 26.54
CA ASP A 814 -2.84 -8.10 27.87
C ASP A 814 -2.71 -6.84 28.74
N ASP A 815 -3.85 -6.22 29.09
CA ASP A 815 -3.93 -4.99 29.88
C ASP A 815 -4.19 -5.22 31.37
N GLU A 816 -4.50 -6.46 31.76
CA GLU A 816 -4.82 -6.82 33.11
C GLU A 816 -3.55 -6.96 33.97
N ILE A 817 -3.62 -6.39 35.18
CA ILE A 817 -2.66 -6.65 36.25
C ILE A 817 -3.42 -7.43 37.32
N SER A 818 -3.58 -8.74 37.13
CA SER A 818 -4.32 -9.57 38.08
C SER A 818 -3.49 -9.97 39.32
N SER A 819 -2.17 -9.75 39.29
CA SER A 819 -1.24 -10.09 40.38
C SER A 819 -0.01 -9.18 40.38
N ALA A 820 0.66 -9.01 41.53
CA ALA A 820 1.88 -8.20 41.68
C ALA A 820 3.09 -8.63 40.80
N VAL A 821 2.97 -9.75 40.09
CA VAL A 821 4.01 -10.36 39.23
C VAL A 821 3.65 -10.27 37.74
N GLN A 822 2.45 -9.82 37.37
CA GLN A 822 2.06 -9.63 35.97
C GLN A 822 2.27 -8.18 35.53
N ALA A 823 2.93 -8.01 34.39
CA ALA A 823 3.08 -6.73 33.71
C ALA A 823 2.19 -6.69 32.47
N LYS A 824 1.65 -5.50 32.18
CA LYS A 824 0.94 -5.22 30.92
C LYS A 824 1.89 -5.40 29.74
N GLY A 825 1.41 -5.95 28.65
CA GLY A 825 2.25 -6.14 27.47
C GLY A 825 1.66 -7.09 26.44
N TYR A 826 2.39 -7.26 25.34
CA TYR A 826 2.00 -8.22 24.32
C TYR A 826 2.35 -9.64 24.76
N ARG A 827 1.45 -10.58 24.48
CA ARG A 827 1.59 -12.00 24.75
C ARG A 827 1.54 -12.75 23.43
N ALA A 828 2.51 -13.62 23.20
CA ALA A 828 2.47 -14.58 22.10
C ALA A 828 2.13 -15.95 22.66
N VAL A 829 1.15 -16.65 22.09
CA VAL A 829 0.80 -18.01 22.47
C VAL A 829 1.04 -18.92 21.29
N SER A 830 1.76 -20.00 21.54
CA SER A 830 2.06 -21.03 20.56
C SER A 830 1.30 -22.30 20.92
N VAL A 831 0.64 -22.89 19.93
CA VAL A 831 -0.22 -24.06 20.07
C VAL A 831 0.15 -25.07 18.98
N GLU A 832 0.45 -26.30 19.36
CA GLU A 832 0.71 -27.41 18.44
C GLU A 832 -0.34 -28.51 18.59
N PHE A 833 -0.84 -28.98 17.45
CA PHE A 833 -1.87 -30.02 17.35
C PHE A 833 -1.25 -31.36 16.93
N TYR A 834 -1.51 -32.42 17.68
CA TYR A 834 -1.04 -33.78 17.39
C TYR A 834 -2.22 -34.75 17.34
N GLU A 835 -2.09 -35.81 16.55
CA GLU A 835 -3.11 -36.85 16.41
C GLU A 835 -3.26 -37.69 17.67
N GLY A 836 -4.49 -38.14 17.92
CA GLY A 836 -4.76 -39.13 18.94
C GLY A 836 -4.77 -38.56 20.36
N LYS A 837 -4.78 -39.47 21.34
CA LYS A 837 -4.74 -39.11 22.77
C LYS A 837 -3.42 -39.46 23.44
N GLN A 838 -2.57 -40.22 22.76
CA GLN A 838 -1.32 -40.75 23.29
C GLN A 838 -0.19 -40.60 22.26
N ILE A 839 1.04 -40.69 22.75
CA ILE A 839 2.23 -40.77 21.90
C ILE A 839 2.17 -42.08 21.09
N ASN A 840 2.63 -42.08 19.83
CA ASN A 840 2.50 -43.18 18.86
C ASN A 840 1.06 -43.53 18.43
N ASP A 841 0.11 -42.60 18.59
CA ASP A 841 -1.26 -42.78 18.13
C ASP A 841 -1.48 -42.10 16.77
N LYS A 842 -1.60 -42.88 15.68
CA LYS A 842 -1.80 -42.36 14.32
C LYS A 842 -3.26 -42.51 13.89
N THR A 843 -3.97 -41.39 13.75
CA THR A 843 -5.37 -41.35 13.32
C THR A 843 -5.54 -40.98 11.85
N ARG A 844 -4.47 -40.62 11.15
CA ARG A 844 -4.43 -40.23 9.72
C ARG A 844 -5.34 -39.04 9.43
N SER A 845 -5.21 -37.98 10.21
CA SER A 845 -6.06 -36.78 10.16
C SER A 845 -6.17 -36.12 8.78
N SER A 846 -5.15 -36.23 7.93
CA SER A 846 -5.15 -35.71 6.56
C SER A 846 -6.02 -36.51 5.58
N GLU A 847 -6.22 -37.80 5.84
CA GLU A 847 -6.99 -38.73 4.99
C GLU A 847 -8.32 -39.12 5.66
N ALA A 848 -8.51 -38.75 6.93
CA ALA A 848 -9.64 -39.15 7.72
C ALA A 848 -10.93 -38.58 7.12
N SER A 849 -11.93 -39.45 6.99
CA SER A 849 -13.26 -39.03 6.56
C SER A 849 -13.83 -37.98 7.51
N ILE A 850 -14.52 -36.99 6.95
CA ILE A 850 -15.29 -36.02 7.73
C ILE A 850 -16.39 -36.67 8.59
N TYR A 851 -16.72 -37.95 8.39
CA TYR A 851 -17.68 -38.68 9.24
C TYR A 851 -17.02 -39.46 10.38
N SER A 852 -15.69 -39.56 10.42
CA SER A 852 -14.99 -40.29 11.48
C SER A 852 -14.83 -39.47 12.75
N ASN A 853 -15.37 -39.93 13.87
CA ASN A 853 -15.17 -39.26 15.17
C ASN A 853 -13.70 -39.25 15.63
N THR A 854 -12.86 -40.14 15.09
CA THR A 854 -11.43 -40.18 15.43
C THR A 854 -10.67 -38.93 14.97
N SER A 855 -11.18 -38.18 13.99
CA SER A 855 -10.52 -36.97 13.49
C SER A 855 -10.61 -35.78 14.46
N ALA A 856 -11.45 -35.87 15.50
CA ALA A 856 -11.54 -34.87 16.57
C ALA A 856 -10.64 -35.20 17.77
N ASN A 857 -10.01 -36.39 17.78
CA ASN A 857 -9.06 -36.75 18.82
C ASN A 857 -7.72 -36.05 18.54
N VAL A 858 -7.52 -34.91 19.22
CA VAL A 858 -6.33 -34.09 19.09
C VAL A 858 -5.67 -33.89 20.45
N GLN A 859 -4.37 -34.12 20.52
CA GLN A 859 -3.53 -33.77 21.65
C GLN A 859 -2.91 -32.39 21.41
N ILE A 860 -3.13 -31.46 22.35
CA ILE A 860 -2.73 -30.06 22.20
C ILE A 860 -1.61 -29.73 23.20
N TYR A 861 -0.52 -29.17 22.70
CA TYR A 861 0.50 -28.52 23.54
C TYR A 861 0.41 -27.02 23.33
N GLN A 862 0.29 -26.25 24.40
CA GLN A 862 0.24 -24.80 24.34
C GLN A 862 1.19 -24.16 25.35
N GLN A 863 1.75 -23.02 24.98
CA GLN A 863 2.61 -22.23 25.85
C GLN A 863 2.54 -20.74 25.51
N GLY A 864 2.48 -19.90 26.54
CA GLY A 864 2.50 -18.44 26.41
C GLY A 864 3.91 -17.87 26.56
N PHE A 865 4.16 -16.73 25.91
CA PHE A 865 5.40 -15.97 25.92
C PHE A 865 5.10 -14.48 26.02
N VAL A 866 6.02 -13.69 26.57
CA VAL A 866 6.00 -12.23 26.56
C VAL A 866 6.64 -11.77 25.26
N PHE A 867 5.91 -10.93 24.52
CA PHE A 867 6.35 -10.35 23.27
C PHE A 867 6.62 -8.84 23.47
N PRO A 868 7.76 -8.31 22.98
CA PRO A 868 8.20 -6.96 23.36
C PRO A 868 7.44 -5.81 22.67
N TYR A 869 6.71 -6.05 21.58
CA TYR A 869 6.14 -4.99 20.73
C TYR A 869 4.73 -5.29 20.21
N GLU A 870 4.07 -4.25 19.73
CA GLU A 870 2.87 -4.41 18.93
C GLU A 870 3.18 -5.00 17.55
N VAL A 871 2.36 -5.96 17.13
CA VAL A 871 2.41 -6.62 15.82
C VAL A 871 1.28 -6.11 14.94
N THR A 872 1.60 -5.57 13.76
CA THR A 872 0.59 -5.13 12.78
C THR A 872 0.09 -6.31 11.97
N THR A 873 0.99 -7.18 11.51
CA THR A 873 0.68 -8.36 10.70
C THR A 873 1.78 -9.40 10.83
N MET A 874 1.45 -10.67 10.59
CA MET A 874 2.42 -11.76 10.65
C MET A 874 2.06 -12.91 9.72
N THR A 875 3.07 -13.67 9.32
CA THR A 875 2.93 -14.85 8.45
C THR A 875 4.05 -15.85 8.73
N THR A 876 4.03 -17.00 8.06
CA THR A 876 5.08 -18.02 8.18
C THR A 876 5.81 -18.23 6.86
N SER A 877 7.09 -18.59 6.92
CA SER A 877 7.93 -18.84 5.74
C SER A 877 7.49 -20.06 4.93
N LYS A 878 7.51 -19.97 3.60
CA LYS A 878 7.20 -21.07 2.67
C LYS A 878 8.42 -21.53 1.89
N THR A 879 8.64 -22.83 1.84
CA THR A 879 9.72 -23.46 1.05
C THR A 879 9.15 -24.54 0.15
N LYS A 880 9.90 -24.95 -0.86
CA LYS A 880 9.42 -25.76 -1.99
C LYS A 880 8.90 -27.13 -1.58
N PHE A 881 9.48 -27.75 -0.56
CA PHE A 881 9.17 -29.09 -0.06
C PHE A 881 8.78 -29.10 1.42
N GLY A 882 8.84 -27.97 2.11
CA GLY A 882 8.52 -27.87 3.54
C GLY A 882 9.51 -28.62 4.45
N ILE A 883 10.77 -28.77 4.02
CA ILE A 883 11.85 -29.42 4.77
C ILE A 883 12.52 -28.43 5.72
N ALA A 884 12.79 -27.20 5.25
CA ALA A 884 13.37 -26.17 6.09
C ALA A 884 12.45 -25.81 7.27
N THR A 885 13.05 -25.42 8.40
CA THR A 885 12.27 -24.96 9.56
C THR A 885 11.43 -23.75 9.19
N LYS A 886 10.21 -23.65 9.73
CA LYS A 886 9.38 -22.47 9.56
C LYS A 886 9.88 -21.33 10.45
N ASP A 887 9.93 -20.12 9.91
CA ASP A 887 10.11 -18.89 10.68
C ASP A 887 8.78 -18.12 10.73
N LEU A 888 8.48 -17.51 11.87
CA LEU A 888 7.43 -16.51 12.03
C LEU A 888 7.98 -15.15 11.58
N ILE A 889 7.35 -14.54 10.60
CA ILE A 889 7.71 -13.22 10.08
C ILE A 889 6.70 -12.23 10.62
N VAL A 890 7.19 -11.18 11.27
CA VAL A 890 6.37 -10.20 12.01
C VAL A 890 6.71 -8.80 11.53
N ALA A 891 5.69 -8.02 11.17
CA ALA A 891 5.81 -6.58 11.06
C ALA A 891 5.33 -5.93 12.38
N ASN A 892 6.12 -5.00 12.91
CA ASN A 892 5.82 -4.33 14.16
C ASN A 892 5.48 -2.84 13.96
N ARG A 893 4.89 -2.21 15.00
CA ARG A 893 4.56 -0.77 14.96
C ARG A 893 5.78 0.16 15.00
N ARG A 894 7.00 -0.37 15.24
CA ARG A 894 8.25 0.38 15.08
C ARG A 894 8.66 0.54 13.60
N GLY A 895 7.88 -0.01 12.68
CA GLY A 895 8.16 0.04 11.25
C GLY A 895 9.26 -0.92 10.84
N GLN A 896 9.41 -2.05 11.53
CA GLN A 896 10.43 -3.07 11.26
C GLN A 896 9.78 -4.40 10.91
N ILE A 897 10.47 -5.19 10.08
CA ILE A 897 10.10 -6.58 9.79
C ILE A 897 11.17 -7.50 10.38
N GLN A 898 10.75 -8.44 11.23
CA GLN A 898 11.61 -9.35 11.96
C GLN A 898 11.26 -10.80 11.68
N THR A 899 12.27 -11.67 11.63
CA THR A 899 12.11 -13.12 11.50
C THR A 899 12.43 -13.83 12.82
N LEU A 900 11.53 -14.68 13.27
CA LEU A 900 11.64 -15.39 14.54
C LEU A 900 11.55 -16.90 14.29
N PRO A 901 12.59 -17.68 14.63
CA PRO A 901 12.57 -19.12 14.42
C PRO A 901 11.48 -19.81 15.21
N ARG A 902 10.76 -20.73 14.58
CA ARG A 902 9.72 -21.55 15.25
C ARG A 902 10.23 -22.24 16.51
N ARG A 903 11.51 -22.64 16.55
CA ARG A 903 12.09 -23.35 17.72
C ARG A 903 12.00 -22.55 19.02
N ILE A 904 11.94 -21.21 18.95
CA ILE A 904 11.72 -20.36 20.14
C ILE A 904 10.29 -20.51 20.67
N PHE A 905 9.34 -20.73 19.76
CA PHE A 905 7.93 -20.90 20.05
C PHE A 905 7.52 -22.37 20.25
N ASP A 906 8.44 -23.32 20.44
CA ASP A 906 8.07 -24.71 20.72
C ASP A 906 7.37 -24.79 22.10
N PRO A 907 6.08 -25.19 22.17
CA PRO A 907 5.34 -25.21 23.44
C PRO A 907 5.81 -26.31 24.40
N ARG A 908 6.65 -27.25 23.93
CA ARG A 908 7.18 -28.36 24.73
C ARG A 908 8.51 -28.01 25.42
N ARG A 909 8.97 -26.76 25.35
CA ARG A 909 10.18 -26.31 26.05
C ARG A 909 10.03 -26.53 27.57
N PRO A 910 10.95 -27.26 28.23
CA PRO A 910 10.83 -27.58 29.65
C PRO A 910 11.02 -26.34 30.52
N LYS A 911 10.23 -26.19 31.59
CA LYS A 911 10.36 -25.07 32.55
C LYS A 911 11.65 -25.12 33.36
N GLY A 912 12.19 -26.32 33.57
CA GLY A 912 13.45 -26.56 34.27
C GLY A 912 14.62 -26.82 33.33
N LYS A 913 15.73 -27.30 33.91
CA LYS A 913 16.87 -27.77 33.13
C LYS A 913 16.42 -28.96 32.24
N PRO A 914 16.70 -28.94 30.93
CA PRO A 914 16.32 -30.02 30.03
C PRO A 914 16.89 -31.38 30.47
N THR A 915 16.05 -32.41 30.44
CA THR A 915 16.44 -33.82 30.63
C THR A 915 17.26 -34.34 29.44
N THR A 916 17.85 -35.54 29.55
CA THR A 916 18.63 -36.13 28.45
C THR A 916 17.79 -36.37 27.20
N GLU A 917 16.56 -36.87 27.36
CA GLU A 917 15.63 -37.11 26.25
C GLU A 917 15.21 -35.79 25.57
N GLU A 918 14.93 -34.74 26.36
CA GLU A 918 14.60 -33.41 25.82
C GLU A 918 15.80 -32.77 25.10
N GLN A 919 17.03 -33.02 25.58
CA GLN A 919 18.25 -32.55 24.90
C GLN A 919 18.50 -33.27 23.58
N GLU A 920 18.17 -34.57 23.48
CA GLU A 920 18.22 -35.32 22.22
C GLU A 920 17.24 -34.74 21.18
N GLU A 921 16.07 -34.26 21.62
CA GLU A 921 15.14 -33.49 20.79
C GLU A 921 15.59 -32.06 20.49
N MET A 922 16.74 -31.64 21.01
CA MET A 922 17.25 -30.28 20.90
C MET A 922 16.28 -29.26 21.52
N LEU A 923 15.53 -29.64 22.56
CA LEU A 923 14.76 -28.70 23.37
C LEU A 923 15.68 -27.94 24.32
N PHE A 924 15.33 -26.69 24.58
CA PHE A 924 16.04 -25.84 25.51
C PHE A 924 15.06 -25.24 26.52
N GLN A 925 15.58 -24.85 27.68
CA GLN A 925 14.77 -24.36 28.79
C GLN A 925 13.83 -23.24 28.33
N TYR A 926 12.59 -23.31 28.80
CA TYR A 926 11.59 -22.29 28.59
C TYR A 926 12.02 -20.99 29.25
N ASP A 927 12.02 -19.95 28.44
CA ASP A 927 12.17 -18.56 28.85
C ASP A 927 10.91 -17.84 28.37
N PRO A 928 10.11 -17.26 29.28
CA PRO A 928 8.90 -16.56 28.90
C PRO A 928 9.19 -15.34 28.02
N LEU A 929 10.36 -14.70 28.14
CA LEU A 929 10.66 -13.50 27.38
C LEU A 929 11.22 -13.86 25.99
N ILE A 930 10.54 -13.43 24.93
CA ILE A 930 11.11 -13.51 23.58
C ILE A 930 12.21 -12.45 23.47
N PRO A 931 13.45 -12.84 23.16
CA PRO A 931 14.56 -11.89 23.08
C PRO A 931 14.36 -10.95 21.89
N ASP A 932 14.55 -9.66 22.16
CA ASP A 932 14.60 -8.64 21.13
C ASP A 932 15.99 -8.61 20.46
N ASP A 933 16.16 -9.39 19.39
CA ASP A 933 17.40 -9.45 18.63
C ASP A 933 17.31 -8.60 17.35
N SER A 934 18.01 -7.46 17.34
CA SER A 934 18.09 -6.57 16.18
C SER A 934 18.72 -7.23 14.95
N ARG A 935 19.56 -8.26 15.12
CA ARG A 935 20.15 -9.02 14.00
C ARG A 935 19.13 -9.84 13.21
N ARG A 936 17.92 -9.99 13.74
CA ARG A 936 16.80 -10.68 13.09
C ARG A 936 15.87 -9.73 12.33
N VAL A 937 16.13 -8.42 12.38
CA VAL A 937 15.38 -7.42 11.64
C VAL A 937 15.85 -7.42 10.18
N ILE A 938 15.08 -8.06 9.31
CA ILE A 938 15.42 -8.20 7.88
C ILE A 938 15.31 -6.89 7.12
N SER A 939 14.55 -5.91 7.66
CA SER A 939 14.42 -4.59 7.06
C SER A 939 15.55 -3.63 7.42
N HIS A 940 16.50 -4.03 8.29
CA HIS A 940 17.63 -3.22 8.74
C HIS A 940 17.27 -1.74 9.04
N ASN A 941 17.72 -0.82 8.20
CA ASN A 941 17.53 0.62 8.28
C ASN A 941 16.23 1.10 7.62
N TYR A 942 15.57 0.28 6.80
CA TYR A 942 14.27 0.61 6.23
C TYR A 942 13.21 0.66 7.33
N LYS A 943 12.59 1.83 7.45
CA LYS A 943 11.47 2.07 8.36
C LYS A 943 10.18 2.19 7.56
N PHE A 944 9.23 1.33 7.87
CA PHE A 944 7.93 1.32 7.21
C PHE A 944 6.92 2.14 8.01
N ALA A 945 6.11 2.93 7.30
CA ALA A 945 5.03 3.68 7.94
C ALA A 945 3.85 2.76 8.33
N ARG A 946 3.43 1.86 7.42
CA ARG A 946 2.36 0.89 7.67
C ARG A 946 2.49 -0.32 6.74
N ILE A 947 2.56 -1.52 7.32
CA ILE A 947 2.51 -2.80 6.60
C ILE A 947 1.24 -3.53 7.01
N ASP A 948 0.41 -3.85 6.03
CA ASP A 948 -0.91 -4.45 6.25
C ASP A 948 -0.84 -5.98 6.13
N ARG A 949 -0.06 -6.49 5.17
CA ARG A 949 0.10 -7.94 4.93
C ARG A 949 1.51 -8.30 4.47
N ILE A 950 1.89 -9.55 4.76
CA ILE A 950 3.12 -10.16 4.30
C ILE A 950 2.75 -11.47 3.60
N ILE A 951 3.23 -11.66 2.38
CA ILE A 951 3.17 -12.94 1.67
C ILE A 951 4.57 -13.51 1.51
N THR A 952 4.63 -14.82 1.37
CA THR A 952 5.88 -15.55 1.21
C THR A 952 5.75 -16.56 0.09
N SER A 953 6.81 -16.71 -0.70
CA SER A 953 6.84 -17.61 -1.85
C SER A 953 8.12 -18.46 -1.83
N PRO A 954 8.06 -19.76 -2.15
CA PRO A 954 9.24 -20.61 -2.15
C PRO A 954 10.21 -20.25 -3.28
N ALA A 955 11.52 -20.29 -3.05
CA ALA A 955 12.50 -20.26 -4.13
C ALA A 955 12.65 -21.65 -4.79
N VAL A 956 13.51 -21.78 -5.81
CA VAL A 956 13.88 -23.11 -6.33
C VAL A 956 14.71 -23.87 -5.30
N LEU A 957 15.52 -23.13 -4.53
CA LEU A 957 16.24 -23.62 -3.36
C LEU A 957 15.29 -23.89 -2.20
N GLU A 958 15.46 -25.04 -1.55
CA GLU A 958 14.65 -25.44 -0.41
C GLU A 958 14.99 -24.64 0.85
N SER A 959 16.22 -24.14 0.95
CA SER A 959 16.67 -23.36 2.10
C SER A 959 16.09 -21.94 2.15
N THR A 960 15.53 -21.44 1.05
CA THR A 960 15.25 -20.01 0.85
C THR A 960 13.77 -19.73 0.57
N SER A 961 13.24 -18.70 1.24
CA SER A 961 11.88 -18.19 1.05
C SER A 961 11.94 -16.71 0.68
N LEU A 962 11.17 -16.30 -0.33
CA LEU A 962 10.98 -14.90 -0.70
C LEU A 962 9.89 -14.29 0.17
N VAL A 963 10.09 -13.06 0.62
CA VAL A 963 9.18 -12.32 1.48
C VAL A 963 8.79 -11.04 0.76
N PHE A 964 7.49 -10.83 0.57
CA PHE A 964 6.95 -9.57 0.05
C PHE A 964 5.95 -9.00 1.05
N ALA A 965 6.29 -7.84 1.61
CA ALA A 965 5.46 -7.09 2.54
C ALA A 965 4.86 -5.88 1.82
N TYR A 966 3.55 -5.69 2.01
CA TYR A 966 2.82 -4.59 1.40
C TYR A 966 1.81 -3.97 2.36
N GLY A 967 1.52 -2.70 2.11
CA GLY A 967 0.60 -1.85 2.85
C GLY A 967 0.73 -0.45 2.27
N LEU A 968 1.01 0.55 3.10
CA LEU A 968 1.42 1.86 2.59
C LEU A 968 2.77 1.76 1.86
N ASP A 969 3.70 0.94 2.34
CA ASP A 969 4.99 0.70 1.69
C ASP A 969 5.06 -0.68 1.05
N LEU A 970 5.96 -0.82 0.08
CA LEU A 970 6.34 -2.10 -0.49
C LEU A 970 7.77 -2.47 -0.08
N PHE A 971 7.96 -3.72 0.32
CA PHE A 971 9.26 -4.27 0.66
C PHE A 971 9.36 -5.72 0.17
N SER A 972 10.49 -6.07 -0.45
CA SER A 972 10.80 -7.45 -0.84
C SER A 972 12.17 -7.82 -0.33
N SER A 973 12.33 -9.05 0.13
CA SER A 973 13.61 -9.62 0.56
C SER A 973 13.55 -11.15 0.50
N ARG A 974 14.63 -11.80 0.90
CA ARG A 974 14.73 -13.27 1.01
C ARG A 974 15.21 -13.66 2.40
N ILE A 975 14.75 -14.80 2.87
CA ILE A 975 15.11 -15.36 4.17
C ILE A 975 15.54 -16.81 4.02
N ALA A 976 16.46 -17.25 4.87
CA ALA A 976 16.90 -18.63 4.93
C ALA A 976 16.72 -19.19 6.36
N PRO A 977 15.52 -19.70 6.71
CA PRO A 977 15.18 -20.10 8.08
C PRO A 977 16.16 -21.10 8.72
N SER A 978 16.67 -22.04 7.92
CA SER A 978 17.64 -23.06 8.35
C SER A 978 19.06 -22.79 7.86
N LYS A 979 19.36 -21.54 7.46
CA LYS A 979 20.54 -21.17 6.67
C LYS A 979 20.58 -21.88 5.31
N THR A 980 21.50 -21.48 4.44
CA THR A 980 21.64 -22.00 3.08
C THR A 980 22.38 -23.34 3.10
N PHE A 981 21.65 -24.44 3.29
CA PHE A 981 22.23 -25.80 3.33
C PHE A 981 22.35 -26.48 1.96
N ASP A 982 21.68 -25.96 0.95
CA ASP A 982 21.65 -26.45 -0.43
C ASP A 982 22.59 -25.66 -1.38
N VAL A 983 23.29 -24.66 -0.85
CA VAL A 983 24.30 -23.88 -1.58
C VAL A 983 25.61 -23.89 -0.80
N LEU A 984 26.73 -23.91 -1.53
CA LEU A 984 28.06 -23.76 -0.93
C LEU A 984 28.17 -22.39 -0.26
N ASN A 985 28.78 -22.36 0.93
CA ASN A 985 29.04 -21.11 1.64
C ASN A 985 29.85 -20.14 0.76
N GLU A 986 29.47 -18.87 0.75
CA GLU A 986 30.13 -17.82 -0.02
C GLU A 986 31.59 -17.63 0.39
N ASN A 987 31.89 -17.86 1.67
CA ASN A 987 33.25 -17.83 2.23
C ASN A 987 34.08 -19.10 1.93
N PHE A 988 33.58 -20.01 1.10
CA PHE A 988 34.33 -21.22 0.74
C PHE A 988 35.58 -20.86 -0.07
N ASN A 989 36.76 -21.21 0.44
CA ASN A 989 38.04 -20.88 -0.19
C ASN A 989 38.34 -21.78 -1.41
N LYS A 990 37.71 -21.44 -2.54
CA LYS A 990 37.87 -22.14 -3.83
C LYS A 990 39.33 -22.13 -4.31
N ALA A 991 40.06 -21.04 -4.08
CA ALA A 991 41.46 -20.91 -4.48
C ALA A 991 42.36 -21.92 -3.75
N GLN A 992 42.19 -22.07 -2.43
CA GLN A 992 42.91 -23.06 -1.65
C GLN A 992 42.62 -24.49 -2.12
N LEU A 993 41.36 -24.81 -2.43
CA LEU A 993 40.99 -26.12 -2.96
C LEU A 993 41.74 -26.41 -4.28
N VAL A 994 41.70 -25.48 -5.23
CA VAL A 994 42.37 -25.65 -6.54
C VAL A 994 43.89 -25.73 -6.39
N LEU A 995 44.50 -24.90 -5.55
CA LEU A 995 45.94 -24.94 -5.29
C LEU A 995 46.36 -26.27 -4.64
N THR A 996 45.55 -26.80 -3.73
CA THR A 996 45.81 -28.09 -3.08
C THR A 996 45.73 -29.24 -4.09
N ILE A 997 44.70 -29.26 -4.94
CA ILE A 997 44.56 -30.27 -6.01
C ILE A 997 45.73 -30.18 -6.99
N GLY A 998 46.10 -28.96 -7.40
CA GLY A 998 47.26 -28.73 -8.28
C GLY A 998 48.58 -29.19 -7.64
N GLY A 999 48.80 -28.88 -6.36
CA GLY A 999 49.97 -29.31 -5.60
C GLY A 999 50.07 -30.83 -5.47
N LEU A 1000 48.96 -31.50 -5.16
CA LEU A 1000 48.88 -32.96 -5.10
C LEU A 1000 49.14 -33.60 -6.47
N ALA A 1001 48.56 -33.06 -7.55
CA ALA A 1001 48.78 -33.55 -8.90
C ALA A 1001 50.27 -33.44 -9.31
N ALA A 1002 50.90 -32.29 -9.03
CA ALA A 1002 52.34 -32.10 -9.26
C ALA A 1002 53.19 -33.07 -8.42
N ALA A 1003 52.87 -33.24 -7.14
CA ALA A 1003 53.53 -34.20 -6.27
C ALA A 1003 53.44 -35.63 -6.81
N ILE A 1004 52.26 -36.05 -7.30
CA ILE A 1004 52.06 -37.37 -7.94
C ILE A 1004 52.88 -37.48 -9.22
N MET A 1005 52.88 -36.46 -10.09
CA MET A 1005 53.68 -36.49 -11.33
C MET A 1005 55.18 -36.59 -11.06
N ILE A 1006 55.68 -35.99 -9.97
CA ILE A 1006 57.08 -36.07 -9.56
C ILE A 1006 57.40 -37.41 -8.87
N ALA A 1007 56.51 -37.88 -7.98
CA ALA A 1007 56.73 -39.10 -7.19
C ALA A 1007 56.59 -40.37 -8.04
N ARG A 1008 55.63 -40.43 -8.97
CA ARG A 1008 55.34 -41.61 -9.80
C ARG A 1008 56.57 -42.15 -10.55
N PRO A 1009 57.35 -41.35 -11.30
CA PRO A 1009 58.57 -41.83 -11.96
C PRO A 1009 59.66 -42.21 -10.96
N ARG A 1010 59.81 -41.48 -9.84
CA ARG A 1010 60.80 -41.82 -8.78
C ARG A 1010 60.49 -43.17 -8.14
N VAL A 1011 59.23 -43.44 -7.82
CA VAL A 1011 58.79 -44.73 -7.25
C VAL A 1011 58.92 -45.86 -8.28
N LYS A 1012 58.55 -45.63 -9.54
CA LYS A 1012 58.78 -46.61 -10.62
C LYS A 1012 60.27 -46.97 -10.76
N ARG A 1013 61.15 -45.95 -10.75
CA ARG A 1013 62.61 -46.16 -10.81
C ARG A 1013 63.12 -46.92 -9.59
N LYS A 1014 62.67 -46.55 -8.38
CA LYS A 1014 63.04 -47.25 -7.13
C LYS A 1014 62.61 -48.72 -7.16
N ARG A 1015 61.35 -49.01 -7.52
CA ARG A 1015 60.85 -50.39 -7.66
C ARG A 1015 61.59 -51.19 -8.74
N LEU A 1016 61.98 -50.55 -9.84
CA LEU A 1016 62.79 -51.20 -10.88
C LEU A 1016 64.17 -51.57 -10.33
N MET A 1017 64.83 -50.67 -9.60
CA MET A 1017 66.12 -50.94 -8.95
C MET A 1017 66.02 -52.05 -7.90
N GLU A 1018 65.02 -52.02 -7.02
CA GLU A 1018 64.80 -53.09 -6.02
C GLU A 1018 64.61 -54.47 -6.67
N ARG A 1019 63.94 -54.53 -7.83
CA ARG A 1019 63.79 -55.79 -8.60
C ARG A 1019 65.09 -56.26 -9.25
N TRP A 1020 65.98 -55.35 -9.64
CA TRP A 1020 67.26 -55.69 -10.26
C TRP A 1020 68.32 -56.14 -9.25
N TYR A 1021 68.27 -55.66 -8.01
CA TYR A 1021 69.24 -56.02 -6.97
C TYR A 1021 68.83 -57.21 -6.08
N HIS A 1022 67.59 -57.71 -6.18
CA HIS A 1022 67.15 -58.95 -5.53
C HIS A 1022 67.38 -60.22 -6.36
N SER A 1023 67.99 -60.12 -7.55
CA SER A 1023 68.33 -61.25 -8.41
C SER A 1023 69.83 -61.58 -8.43
N GLN A 1024 70.53 -61.33 -7.33
CA GLN A 1024 71.85 -61.89 -7.04
C GLN A 1024 71.81 -62.71 -5.77
#